data_AF-A0A1Y1XPU8-F1
#
_entry.id   AF-A0A1Y1XPU8-F1
#
_cell.length_a   1.000
_cell.length_b   1.000
_cell.length_c   1.000
_cell.angle_alpha   90.00
_cell.angle_beta   90.00
_cell.angle_gamma   90.00
#
_symmetry.space_group_name_H-M   'P 1'
#
loop_
_entity.id
_entity.type
_entity.pdbx_description
1 polymer ?
#
loop_
_entity_poly.entity_id
_entity_poly.type
_entity_poly.pdbx_seq_one_letter_code
_entity_poly.pdbx_strand_id
1 'polypeptide(L)'
;MSDTDILDEDVPNEYLCPITLEIMREPMVFPDGHTYEKEAIKRALDATHVSPLTKIPMNFSDGVINYSLKSLIEAYVKSKSIQLEDIDFDDKIKKFIINNDEKIENIEFEELYGRYISKEQSNNLCKDSIHVCMKPKKIENTPPLCLICVVDISGSMGNNCCNNIDGMESMYLSRLELIKHSIKTIVSTLRDNDMISIITFNDRAQVITVPVLLKSKEERKKVIDSMDQITPGRATNMWDGIKVALDLSKSIPYENCSKSIMVFTDGDSNINPPTGVYDTLKNAIQSSNDKFTISTFSFGNDIGPKLLVDIANLCNGVYGYCPDGSMVGTIFINYMSNLLSTITPIVKVTVTQGESVKKTMTIGPLYRGAYRNAIFKINKKLLDQTKVIVELPMTQQKFEVPINFDSPNLESYINEMSELEKKEKEKKMEIDDTDNDGNGDGDDDDDDELLDEESDDDTIVVENIDTNALIKEKDLESIKYEEILLNQLIRNKFIITLHKISKMYTIKDDPEESEKAKKILKEYFDLLNGLKYKTKFIKSLLIDIDNPDPSHGQVEKAIHQEYFKIWGECYINSFLRFHQYEQCGNFKDQSLQYYSFDIFSTYRKMAHAIFTHLPPPKMTKMSNNNYGTTFNTNSNNNNSYNNNNNNNNNNNYRNNYRNNSRFTANHSTSTCMSSFLNRHGGCFNGEAIVLLANGETKYVKDLKKGDRLNNNAIVQCLIEQTSSSKKLYMCNIQGVLLTPYHPILMNNIWYFPVDLVEAKEISINSWFNLILMDEENRKYEVEFSNGIKAITLGHYREENEILKHPYFGTDLVLKDLKERDPLGYSNGYIFINEFNPRQLQFDENNQYCINYYKKTFENENTNLNINSNNNPNNNPNNQIQELIY
;
A
#
# COMPACT_ATOMS: atom_id res chain seq x y z
N MET A 1 -18.16 -46.31 -7.90
CA MET A 1 -18.07 -47.11 -6.67
C MET A 1 -16.67 -47.71 -6.70
N SER A 2 -15.66 -46.91 -6.38
CA SER A 2 -15.23 -46.45 -5.06
C SER A 2 -14.29 -47.46 -4.41
N ASP A 3 -13.26 -46.88 -3.77
CA ASP A 3 -12.41 -47.41 -2.70
C ASP A 3 -11.04 -47.97 -3.16
N THR A 4 -9.88 -47.37 -2.80
CA THR A 4 -9.60 -46.40 -1.71
C THR A 4 -8.18 -45.83 -1.82
N ASP A 5 -8.06 -44.50 -1.82
CA ASP A 5 -7.03 -43.80 -1.04
C ASP A 5 -7.38 -44.03 0.43
N ILE A 6 -6.62 -44.90 1.11
CA ILE A 6 -6.60 -44.96 2.57
C ILE A 6 -5.24 -44.40 2.97
N LEU A 7 -5.19 -43.11 3.28
CA LEU A 7 -4.38 -42.72 4.44
C LEU A 7 -5.07 -43.35 5.64
N ASP A 8 -4.72 -44.60 5.93
CA ASP A 8 -4.33 -44.98 7.28
C ASP A 8 -5.09 -44.35 8.47
N GLU A 9 -6.42 -44.33 8.60
CA GLU A 9 -7.11 -43.66 9.74
C GLU A 9 -6.72 -44.26 11.12
N ASP A 10 -5.82 -45.25 11.14
CA ASP A 10 -5.38 -46.05 12.28
C ASP A 10 -3.86 -46.00 12.55
N VAL A 11 -3.05 -45.15 11.90
CA VAL A 11 -1.62 -45.01 12.25
C VAL A 11 -1.48 -44.08 13.46
N PRO A 12 -0.95 -44.56 14.61
CA PRO A 12 -0.70 -43.69 15.74
C PRO A 12 0.23 -42.54 15.34
N ASN A 13 -0.15 -41.30 15.66
CA ASN A 13 0.64 -40.09 15.34
C ASN A 13 2.09 -40.18 15.86
N GLU A 14 2.31 -40.93 16.94
CA GLU A 14 3.62 -41.20 17.53
C GLU A 14 4.57 -41.97 16.59
N TYR A 15 4.04 -42.66 15.57
CA TYR A 15 4.81 -43.44 14.60
C TYR A 15 5.18 -42.63 13.36
N LEU A 16 4.56 -41.46 13.17
CA LEU A 16 4.75 -40.60 12.02
C LEU A 16 5.87 -39.59 12.28
N CYS A 17 6.72 -39.39 11.28
CA CYS A 17 7.72 -38.34 11.32
C CYS A 17 7.04 -36.97 11.20
N PRO A 18 7.34 -36.01 12.09
CA PRO A 18 6.78 -34.65 11.97
C PRO A 18 7.22 -33.88 10.72
N ILE A 19 8.26 -34.32 10.02
CA ILE A 19 8.79 -33.67 8.80
C ILE A 19 8.18 -34.29 7.55
N THR A 20 8.15 -35.63 7.46
CA THR A 20 7.67 -36.33 6.24
C THR A 20 6.20 -36.73 6.32
N LEU A 21 5.61 -36.72 7.52
CA LEU A 21 4.27 -37.23 7.84
C LEU A 21 4.06 -38.72 7.51
N GLU A 22 5.15 -39.47 7.34
CA GLU A 22 5.18 -40.90 7.03
C GLU A 22 5.71 -41.71 8.22
N ILE A 23 5.43 -43.02 8.25
CA ILE A 23 5.93 -43.93 9.30
C ILE A 23 7.47 -43.92 9.35
N MET A 24 8.03 -43.63 10.53
CA MET A 24 9.48 -43.58 10.73
C MET A 24 10.14 -44.96 10.65
N ARG A 25 11.18 -45.10 9.83
CA ARG A 25 12.05 -46.28 9.75
C ARG A 25 13.20 -46.20 10.73
N GLU A 26 13.79 -45.01 10.89
CA GLU A 26 14.87 -44.74 11.84
C GLU A 26 14.50 -43.54 12.73
N PRO A 27 13.56 -43.73 13.69
CA PRO A 27 13.15 -42.66 14.58
C PRO A 27 14.32 -42.21 15.48
N MET A 28 14.68 -40.93 15.43
CA MET A 28 15.77 -40.31 16.16
C MET A 28 15.24 -39.19 17.05
N VAL A 29 15.45 -39.30 18.36
CA VAL A 29 15.00 -38.31 19.36
C VAL A 29 16.06 -37.23 19.54
N PHE A 30 15.63 -35.98 19.64
CA PHE A 30 16.49 -34.82 19.78
C PHE A 30 16.23 -34.06 21.11
N PRO A 31 17.13 -33.15 21.52
CA PRO A 31 17.00 -32.37 22.76
C PRO A 31 15.76 -31.48 22.84
N ASP A 32 15.10 -31.24 21.70
CA ASP A 32 13.81 -30.54 21.62
C ASP A 32 12.62 -31.40 22.11
N GLY A 33 12.86 -32.65 22.47
CA GLY A 33 11.87 -33.58 22.99
C GLY A 33 11.06 -34.31 21.92
N HIS A 34 11.39 -34.12 20.63
CA HIS A 34 10.67 -34.73 19.51
C HIS A 34 11.49 -35.83 18.83
N THR A 35 10.79 -36.74 18.15
CA THR A 35 11.41 -37.83 17.40
C THR A 35 11.10 -37.68 15.91
N TYR A 36 12.12 -37.83 15.08
CA TYR A 36 12.06 -37.60 13.63
C TYR A 36 12.63 -38.78 12.85
N GLU A 37 12.26 -38.92 11.58
CA GLU A 37 12.99 -39.80 10.66
C GLU A 37 14.41 -39.26 10.45
N LYS A 38 15.41 -40.09 10.71
CA LYS A 38 16.83 -39.74 10.72
C LYS A 38 17.29 -39.02 9.45
N GLU A 39 16.93 -39.51 8.27
CA GLU A 39 17.33 -38.86 7.01
C GLU A 39 16.61 -37.51 6.80
N ALA A 40 15.37 -37.38 7.25
CA ALA A 40 14.60 -36.15 7.14
C ALA A 40 15.15 -35.05 8.07
N ILE A 41 15.45 -35.38 9.33
CA ILE A 41 16.03 -34.43 10.29
C ILE A 41 17.47 -34.09 9.95
N LYS A 42 18.26 -35.01 9.39
CA LYS A 42 19.60 -34.73 8.90
C LYS A 42 19.61 -33.63 7.85
N ARG A 43 18.78 -33.77 6.80
CA ARG A 43 18.67 -32.75 5.74
C ARG A 43 18.12 -31.43 6.27
N ALA A 44 17.15 -31.49 7.18
CA ALA A 44 16.61 -30.29 7.81
C ALA A 44 17.68 -29.53 8.61
N LEU A 45 18.48 -30.24 9.42
CA LEU A 45 19.55 -29.64 10.24
C LEU A 45 20.77 -29.20 9.43
N ASP A 46 21.09 -29.89 8.32
CA ASP A 46 22.13 -29.46 7.38
C ASP A 46 21.76 -28.14 6.68
N ALA A 47 20.45 -27.85 6.54
CA ALA A 47 19.95 -26.62 5.94
C ALA A 47 19.72 -25.48 6.96
N THR A 48 19.29 -25.79 8.19
CA THR A 48 18.79 -24.77 9.14
C THR A 48 19.51 -24.71 10.49
N HIS A 49 20.25 -25.75 10.89
CA HIS A 49 20.91 -25.88 12.21
C HIS A 49 20.02 -25.64 13.46
N VAL A 50 18.69 -25.76 13.32
CA VAL A 50 17.71 -25.58 14.41
C VAL A 50 16.59 -26.62 14.31
N SER A 51 15.92 -26.93 15.43
CA SER A 51 14.76 -27.83 15.46
C SER A 51 13.69 -27.41 14.43
N PRO A 52 13.24 -28.33 13.56
CA PRO A 52 12.16 -28.05 12.61
C PRO A 52 10.86 -27.62 13.30
N LEU A 53 10.56 -28.17 14.47
CA LEU A 53 9.33 -27.92 15.23
C LEU A 53 9.46 -26.78 16.24
N THR A 54 10.49 -26.80 17.07
CA THR A 54 10.60 -25.87 18.23
C THR A 54 11.52 -24.68 17.96
N LYS A 55 12.25 -24.69 16.84
CA LYS A 55 13.23 -23.67 16.44
C LYS A 55 14.41 -23.50 17.42
N ILE A 56 14.59 -24.42 18.37
CA ILE A 56 15.73 -24.44 19.30
C ILE A 56 16.99 -24.88 18.54
N PRO A 57 18.15 -24.20 18.69
CA PRO A 57 19.41 -24.61 18.06
C PRO A 57 19.80 -26.03 18.45
N MET A 58 20.07 -26.88 17.46
CA MET A 58 20.54 -28.25 17.67
C MET A 58 21.28 -28.76 16.42
N ASN A 59 22.26 -29.63 16.62
CA ASN A 59 23.04 -30.25 15.56
C ASN A 59 22.59 -31.69 15.35
N PHE A 60 22.84 -32.22 14.15
CA PHE A 60 22.51 -33.63 13.85
C PHE A 60 23.21 -34.62 14.81
N SER A 61 24.38 -34.26 15.33
CA SER A 61 25.12 -35.03 16.35
C SER A 61 24.41 -35.15 17.70
N ASP A 62 23.42 -34.29 17.96
CA ASP A 62 22.73 -34.22 19.26
C ASP A 62 21.58 -35.24 19.34
N GLY A 63 21.21 -35.86 18.22
CA GLY A 63 20.15 -36.86 18.16
C GLY A 63 20.64 -38.26 18.55
N VAL A 64 19.73 -39.05 19.13
CA VAL A 64 19.97 -40.47 19.46
C VAL A 64 18.84 -41.30 18.87
N ILE A 65 19.16 -42.46 18.28
CA ILE A 65 18.12 -43.36 17.76
C ILE A 65 17.22 -43.82 18.91
N ASN A 66 15.91 -43.64 18.76
CA ASN A 66 14.90 -44.09 19.70
C ASN A 66 14.55 -45.56 19.40
N TYR A 67 15.41 -46.49 19.88
CA TYR A 67 15.26 -47.92 19.64
C TYR A 67 13.94 -48.51 20.17
N SER A 68 13.39 -47.93 21.25
CA SER A 68 12.09 -48.34 21.80
C SER A 68 10.96 -48.02 20.83
N LEU A 69 10.91 -46.79 20.30
CA LEU A 69 9.91 -46.41 19.30
C LEU A 69 10.12 -47.16 17.99
N LYS A 70 11.37 -47.36 17.56
CA LYS A 70 11.71 -48.17 16.38
C LYS A 70 11.14 -49.58 16.49
N SER A 71 11.32 -50.24 17.65
CA SER A 71 10.80 -51.60 17.87
C SER A 71 9.26 -51.66 17.86
N LEU A 72 8.60 -50.62 18.37
CA LEU A 72 7.14 -50.50 18.33
C LEU A 72 6.61 -50.30 16.91
N ILE A 73 7.26 -49.42 16.14
CA ILE A 73 6.91 -49.18 14.74
C ILE A 73 7.14 -50.43 13.90
N GLU A 74 8.27 -51.13 14.08
CA GLU A 74 8.56 -52.38 13.38
C GLU A 74 7.52 -53.48 13.71
N ALA A 75 7.10 -53.60 14.97
CA ALA A 75 6.03 -54.50 15.37
C ALA A 75 4.68 -54.13 14.74
N TYR A 76 4.36 -52.82 14.70
CA TYR A 76 3.15 -52.29 14.09
C TYR A 76 3.11 -52.56 12.58
N VAL A 77 4.16 -52.17 11.86
CA VAL A 77 4.33 -52.39 10.41
C VAL A 77 4.22 -53.88 10.07
N LYS A 78 4.82 -54.75 10.88
CA LYS A 78 4.73 -56.21 10.69
C LYS A 78 3.34 -56.77 11.00
N SER A 79 2.66 -56.26 12.03
CA SER A 79 1.31 -56.71 12.41
C SER A 79 0.24 -56.32 11.40
N LYS A 80 0.40 -55.16 10.75
CA LYS A 80 -0.51 -54.61 9.74
C LYS A 80 -0.09 -54.93 8.30
N SER A 81 1.03 -55.64 8.11
CA SER A 81 1.61 -55.98 6.80
C SER A 81 1.84 -54.76 5.88
N ILE A 82 2.25 -53.63 6.46
CA ILE A 82 2.51 -52.38 5.73
C ILE A 82 3.82 -52.52 4.94
N GLN A 83 3.78 -52.26 3.63
CA GLN A 83 4.99 -52.15 2.80
C GLN A 83 5.46 -50.70 2.81
N LEU A 84 6.66 -50.45 3.32
CA LEU A 84 7.27 -49.12 3.28
C LEU A 84 8.08 -48.99 1.97
N GLU A 85 7.75 -48.03 1.11
CA GLU A 85 8.50 -47.70 -0.12
C GLU A 85 9.65 -46.70 0.13
N ASP A 86 10.72 -46.76 -0.67
CA ASP A 86 11.83 -45.80 -0.61
C ASP A 86 11.41 -44.45 -1.24
N ILE A 87 11.62 -43.35 -0.51
CA ILE A 87 11.13 -42.03 -0.90
C ILE A 87 12.12 -41.34 -1.85
N ASP A 88 11.77 -41.23 -3.13
CA ASP A 88 12.44 -40.35 -4.10
C ASP A 88 11.80 -38.96 -4.10
N PHE A 89 12.52 -37.99 -3.54
CA PHE A 89 12.05 -36.61 -3.38
C PHE A 89 12.03 -35.82 -4.69
N ASP A 90 12.88 -36.17 -5.67
CA ASP A 90 12.93 -35.49 -6.97
C ASP A 90 11.73 -35.88 -7.85
N ASP A 91 11.24 -37.10 -7.71
CA ASP A 91 10.09 -37.61 -8.47
C ASP A 91 8.75 -37.08 -7.92
N LYS A 92 8.65 -36.80 -6.61
CA LYS A 92 7.47 -36.15 -6.01
C LYS A 92 7.31 -34.68 -6.42
N ILE A 93 8.42 -33.92 -6.53
CA ILE A 93 8.37 -32.54 -7.05
C ILE A 93 7.99 -32.56 -8.55
N LYS A 94 8.54 -33.49 -9.34
CA LYS A 94 8.18 -33.64 -10.76
C LYS A 94 6.72 -34.02 -10.98
N LYS A 95 6.20 -35.05 -10.31
CA LYS A 95 4.78 -35.46 -10.45
C LYS A 95 3.80 -34.39 -9.97
N PHE A 96 4.19 -33.53 -9.03
CA PHE A 96 3.39 -32.40 -8.57
C PHE A 96 3.31 -31.26 -9.59
N ILE A 97 4.38 -31.01 -10.35
CA ILE A 97 4.41 -30.01 -11.44
C ILE A 97 3.66 -30.51 -12.69
N ILE A 98 3.63 -31.82 -12.92
CA ILE A 98 3.04 -32.47 -14.11
C ILE A 98 1.50 -32.46 -14.12
N ASN A 99 0.82 -32.22 -12.99
CA ASN A 99 -0.64 -32.12 -12.98
C ASN A 99 -1.21 -30.82 -13.60
N ASN A 100 -0.35 -29.91 -14.09
CA ASN A 100 -0.73 -28.79 -14.96
C ASN A 100 -0.15 -29.02 -16.36
N ASP A 101 -0.78 -29.91 -17.14
CA ASP A 101 -0.52 -30.09 -18.58
C ASP A 101 -1.07 -28.92 -19.43
N GLU A 102 -1.60 -27.87 -18.81
CA GLU A 102 -1.89 -26.61 -19.48
C GLU A 102 -0.58 -25.86 -19.73
N LYS A 103 0.12 -26.23 -20.81
CA LYS A 103 1.11 -25.34 -21.42
C LYS A 103 0.45 -23.98 -21.60
N ILE A 104 1.19 -22.91 -21.29
CA ILE A 104 0.78 -21.54 -21.61
C ILE A 104 0.26 -21.55 -23.05
N GLU A 105 -1.03 -21.24 -23.24
CA GLU A 105 -1.62 -21.23 -24.57
C GLU A 105 -0.78 -20.35 -25.50
N ASN A 106 -0.71 -20.74 -26.77
CA ASN A 106 -0.04 -19.90 -27.76
C ASN A 106 -0.71 -18.52 -27.75
N ILE A 107 0.07 -17.50 -27.40
CA ILE A 107 -0.41 -16.12 -27.36
C ILE A 107 -0.69 -15.70 -28.81
N GLU A 108 -1.90 -15.21 -29.05
CA GLU A 108 -2.32 -14.60 -30.31
C GLU A 108 -2.51 -13.09 -30.12
N PHE A 109 -2.48 -12.34 -31.22
CA PHE A 109 -2.72 -10.91 -31.21
C PHE A 109 -4.01 -10.59 -31.96
N GLU A 110 -4.88 -9.78 -31.33
CA GLU A 110 -6.00 -9.12 -32.01
C GLU A 110 -5.45 -8.06 -32.98
N GLU A 111 -4.46 -7.30 -32.52
CA GLU A 111 -3.75 -6.31 -33.33
C GLU A 111 -2.25 -6.52 -33.18
N LEU A 112 -1.54 -6.62 -34.31
CA LEU A 112 -0.08 -6.61 -34.34
C LEU A 112 0.38 -5.95 -35.64
N TYR A 113 0.86 -4.73 -35.54
CA TYR A 113 1.31 -3.99 -36.71
C TYR A 113 2.41 -2.99 -36.37
N GLY A 114 3.20 -2.67 -37.39
CA GLY A 114 4.20 -1.63 -37.40
C GLY A 114 3.75 -0.50 -38.32
N ARG A 115 4.02 0.74 -37.96
CA ARG A 115 3.77 1.89 -38.83
C ARG A 115 4.96 2.83 -38.85
N TYR A 116 5.39 3.19 -40.06
CA TYR A 116 6.39 4.23 -40.25
C TYR A 116 5.82 5.58 -39.82
N ILE A 117 6.66 6.37 -39.17
CA ILE A 117 6.36 7.73 -38.74
C ILE A 117 7.47 8.62 -39.28
N SER A 118 7.10 9.52 -40.18
CA SER A 118 8.00 10.55 -40.69
C SER A 118 8.17 11.67 -39.66
N LYS A 119 9.34 12.32 -39.69
CA LYS A 119 9.60 13.48 -38.84
C LYS A 119 8.59 14.60 -39.12
N GLU A 120 8.28 14.84 -40.39
CA GLU A 120 7.42 15.93 -40.83
C GLU A 120 5.97 15.72 -40.36
N GLN A 121 5.40 14.54 -40.59
CA GLN A 121 3.99 14.28 -40.28
C GLN A 121 3.73 13.97 -38.79
N SER A 122 4.78 13.76 -38.00
CA SER A 122 4.68 13.65 -36.53
C SER A 122 4.75 15.00 -35.81
N ASN A 123 4.57 16.12 -36.52
CA ASN A 123 4.72 17.47 -35.97
C ASN A 123 6.09 17.67 -35.28
N ASN A 124 7.16 17.09 -35.86
CA ASN A 124 8.51 17.05 -35.29
C ASN A 124 8.63 16.43 -33.89
N LEU A 125 7.61 15.69 -33.41
CA LEU A 125 7.66 15.03 -32.11
C LEU A 125 8.66 13.87 -32.10
N CYS A 126 8.89 13.21 -33.24
CA CYS A 126 9.94 12.20 -33.36
C CYS A 126 10.75 12.35 -34.65
N LYS A 127 11.92 11.71 -34.68
CA LYS A 127 12.65 11.48 -35.93
C LYS A 127 12.03 10.29 -36.65
N ASP A 128 12.41 10.05 -37.90
CA ASP A 128 12.00 8.87 -38.66
C ASP A 128 12.07 7.59 -37.81
N SER A 129 10.90 7.01 -37.55
CA SER A 129 10.74 5.90 -36.60
C SER A 129 9.71 4.89 -37.10
N ILE A 130 9.73 3.70 -36.51
CA ILE A 130 8.64 2.72 -36.60
C ILE A 130 8.00 2.62 -35.23
N HIS A 131 6.68 2.80 -35.19
CA HIS A 131 5.85 2.47 -34.05
C HIS A 131 5.28 1.08 -34.24
N VAL A 132 5.56 0.20 -33.29
CA VAL A 132 5.04 -1.16 -33.21
C VAL A 132 3.97 -1.15 -32.15
N CYS A 133 2.75 -1.50 -32.53
CA CYS A 133 1.62 -1.61 -31.63
C CYS A 133 1.16 -3.07 -31.60
N MET A 134 0.87 -3.57 -30.40
CA MET A 134 0.38 -4.92 -30.21
C MET A 134 -0.71 -4.95 -29.14
N LYS A 135 -1.79 -5.67 -29.42
CA LYS A 135 -2.88 -5.97 -28.49
C LYS A 135 -3.11 -7.47 -28.49
N PRO A 136 -2.91 -8.16 -27.36
CA PRO A 136 -3.14 -9.60 -27.30
C PRO A 136 -4.62 -9.89 -27.51
N LYS A 137 -4.92 -11.04 -28.11
CA LYS A 137 -6.28 -11.55 -28.13
C LYS A 137 -6.73 -11.82 -26.69
N LYS A 138 -8.02 -11.65 -26.43
CA LYS A 138 -8.61 -11.95 -25.11
C LYS A 138 -8.29 -13.38 -24.71
N ILE A 139 -7.82 -13.55 -23.47
CA ILE A 139 -7.56 -14.86 -22.86
C ILE A 139 -8.37 -14.99 -21.58
N GLU A 140 -8.69 -16.21 -21.17
CA GLU A 140 -9.48 -16.42 -19.95
C GLU A 140 -8.63 -16.24 -18.69
N ASN A 141 -7.41 -16.77 -18.69
CA ASN A 141 -6.53 -16.82 -17.52
C ASN A 141 -5.10 -16.37 -17.82
N THR A 142 -4.45 -15.76 -16.84
CA THR A 142 -3.00 -15.53 -16.85
C THR A 142 -2.26 -16.74 -16.27
N PRO A 143 -1.00 -16.99 -16.67
CA PRO A 143 -0.20 -18.08 -16.11
C PRO A 143 -0.13 -18.02 -14.57
N PRO A 144 -0.01 -19.17 -13.88
CA PRO A 144 0.26 -19.22 -12.46
C PRO A 144 1.51 -18.39 -12.10
N LEU A 145 1.46 -17.68 -10.98
CA LEU A 145 2.52 -16.80 -10.51
C LEU A 145 3.33 -17.49 -9.41
N CYS A 146 4.66 -17.46 -9.52
CA CYS A 146 5.58 -17.85 -8.47
C CYS A 146 6.30 -16.61 -7.94
N LEU A 147 5.93 -16.17 -6.74
CA LEU A 147 6.55 -15.03 -6.06
C LEU A 147 7.62 -15.47 -5.08
N ILE A 148 8.81 -14.88 -5.19
CA ILE A 148 9.90 -15.08 -4.24
C ILE A 148 10.20 -13.73 -3.57
N CYS A 149 9.76 -13.57 -2.32
CA CYS A 149 9.98 -12.38 -1.53
C CYS A 149 11.33 -12.46 -0.80
N VAL A 150 12.23 -11.54 -1.11
CA VAL A 150 13.56 -11.40 -0.50
C VAL A 150 13.54 -10.17 0.41
N VAL A 151 13.50 -10.40 1.71
CA VAL A 151 13.22 -9.37 2.73
C VAL A 151 14.50 -9.04 3.48
N ASP A 152 14.89 -7.78 3.40
CA ASP A 152 15.92 -7.21 4.26
C ASP A 152 15.42 -7.18 5.70
N ILE A 153 16.20 -7.77 6.60
CA ILE A 153 15.95 -7.73 8.03
C ILE A 153 17.15 -7.10 8.74
N SER A 154 17.91 -6.22 8.11
CA SER A 154 19.01 -5.50 8.73
C SER A 154 18.55 -4.53 9.83
N GLY A 155 19.50 -3.96 10.58
CA GLY A 155 19.18 -3.12 11.74
C GLY A 155 18.42 -1.85 11.37
N SER A 156 18.68 -1.30 10.19
CA SER A 156 18.01 -0.09 9.66
C SER A 156 16.54 -0.34 9.31
N MET A 157 16.15 -1.59 9.06
CA MET A 157 14.75 -2.00 8.91
C MET A 157 13.94 -1.84 10.20
N GLY A 158 14.62 -1.66 11.34
CA GLY A 158 14.01 -1.27 12.60
C GLY A 158 13.61 0.21 12.68
N ASN A 159 14.09 1.08 11.78
CA ASN A 159 13.84 2.52 11.83
C ASN A 159 12.36 2.86 11.68
N ASN A 160 11.93 3.91 12.38
CA ASN A 160 10.54 4.38 12.36
C ASN A 160 10.20 5.05 11.02
N CYS A 161 9.10 4.64 10.41
CA CYS A 161 8.57 5.22 9.18
C CYS A 161 7.59 6.37 9.41
N CYS A 162 7.11 6.56 10.64
CA CYS A 162 6.12 7.60 10.96
C CYS A 162 6.75 8.94 11.37
N ASN A 163 8.09 9.05 11.42
CA ASN A 163 8.77 10.27 11.85
C ASN A 163 8.56 11.46 10.89
N ASN A 164 8.29 11.19 9.62
CA ASN A 164 8.11 12.21 8.58
C ASN A 164 6.63 12.50 8.29
N ILE A 165 5.72 11.91 9.07
CA ILE A 165 4.27 12.11 8.93
C ILE A 165 3.83 13.00 10.09
N ASP A 166 3.43 14.24 9.77
CA ASP A 166 2.97 15.22 10.74
C ASP A 166 1.83 14.63 11.61
N GLY A 167 1.98 14.74 12.93
CA GLY A 167 1.01 14.20 13.90
C GLY A 167 1.17 12.71 14.25
N MET A 168 2.08 11.96 13.60
CA MET A 168 2.35 10.55 13.90
C MET A 168 3.73 10.28 14.52
N GLU A 169 4.43 11.32 14.97
CA GLU A 169 5.77 11.22 15.61
C GLU A 169 5.80 10.30 16.85
N SER A 170 4.67 10.15 17.54
CA SER A 170 4.52 9.29 18.71
C SER A 170 4.26 7.82 18.37
N MET A 171 3.94 7.51 17.10
CA MET A 171 3.70 6.16 16.63
C MET A 171 5.00 5.54 16.12
N TYR A 172 5.34 4.36 16.65
CA TYR A 172 6.49 3.60 16.19
C TYR A 172 6.06 2.46 15.28
N LEU A 173 6.24 2.65 13.98
CA LEU A 173 6.05 1.62 12.98
C LEU A 173 7.35 1.44 12.20
N SER A 174 7.99 0.30 12.36
CA SER A 174 9.26 0.04 11.68
C SER A 174 9.06 -0.26 10.18
N ARG A 175 10.10 -0.02 9.38
CA ARG A 175 10.16 -0.43 7.96
C ARG A 175 9.84 -1.92 7.79
N LEU A 176 10.33 -2.77 8.70
CA LEU A 176 10.06 -4.19 8.69
C LEU A 176 8.57 -4.52 8.93
N GLU A 177 7.89 -3.80 9.83
CA GLU A 177 6.45 -4.00 10.06
C GLU A 177 5.62 -3.59 8.84
N LEU A 178 6.04 -2.55 8.11
CA LEU A 178 5.44 -2.21 6.82
C LEU A 178 5.60 -3.35 5.81
N ILE A 179 6.81 -3.89 5.66
CA ILE A 179 7.05 -5.01 4.73
C ILE A 179 6.26 -6.26 5.11
N LYS A 180 6.20 -6.61 6.40
CA LYS A 180 5.37 -7.71 6.89
C LYS A 180 3.91 -7.52 6.48
N HIS A 181 3.40 -6.31 6.62
CA HIS A 181 2.05 -5.98 6.20
C HIS A 181 1.90 -6.07 4.68
N SER A 182 2.85 -5.57 3.89
CA SER A 182 2.86 -5.72 2.42
C SER A 182 2.82 -7.19 2.00
N ILE A 183 3.61 -8.05 2.63
CA ILE A 183 3.66 -9.48 2.31
C ILE A 183 2.35 -10.18 2.72
N LYS A 184 1.72 -9.78 3.83
CA LYS A 184 0.38 -10.29 4.19
C LYS A 184 -0.67 -9.92 3.13
N THR A 185 -0.60 -8.72 2.56
CA THR A 185 -1.42 -8.31 1.42
C THR A 185 -1.15 -9.18 0.21
N ILE A 186 0.11 -9.39 -0.15
CA ILE A 186 0.51 -10.25 -1.27
C ILE A 186 -0.05 -11.68 -1.09
N VAL A 187 0.17 -12.32 0.07
CA VAL A 187 -0.33 -13.69 0.34
C VAL A 187 -1.85 -13.77 0.25
N SER A 188 -2.54 -12.69 0.63
CA SER A 188 -3.99 -12.65 0.63
C SER A 188 -4.58 -12.41 -0.78
N THR A 189 -3.84 -11.77 -1.70
CA THR A 189 -4.28 -11.47 -3.07
C THR A 189 -3.93 -12.55 -4.10
N LEU A 190 -2.95 -13.41 -3.81
CA LEU A 190 -2.58 -14.53 -4.68
C LEU A 190 -3.72 -15.54 -4.85
N ARG A 191 -3.74 -16.19 -6.01
CA ARG A 191 -4.69 -17.26 -6.38
C ARG A 191 -4.24 -18.61 -5.82
N ASP A 192 -5.12 -19.60 -5.85
CA ASP A 192 -4.86 -20.93 -5.28
C ASP A 192 -3.84 -21.74 -6.10
N ASN A 193 -3.64 -21.38 -7.37
CA ASN A 193 -2.61 -21.93 -8.25
C ASN A 193 -1.29 -21.16 -8.18
N ASP A 194 -1.23 -20.04 -7.46
CA ASP A 194 -0.01 -19.26 -7.30
C ASP A 194 0.84 -19.81 -6.14
N MET A 195 2.16 -19.62 -6.26
CA MET A 195 3.17 -20.03 -5.28
C MET A 195 3.83 -18.82 -4.64
N ILE A 196 4.17 -18.93 -3.35
CA ILE A 196 4.99 -17.94 -2.66
C ILE A 196 6.15 -18.59 -1.88
N SER A 197 7.29 -17.92 -1.86
CA SER A 197 8.43 -18.21 -0.98
C SER A 197 8.91 -16.94 -0.30
N ILE A 198 9.39 -17.07 0.94
CA ILE A 198 9.92 -15.98 1.74
C ILE A 198 11.36 -16.30 2.13
N ILE A 199 12.26 -15.39 1.77
CA ILE A 199 13.67 -15.38 2.13
C ILE A 199 13.92 -14.11 2.93
N THR A 200 14.62 -14.23 4.05
CA THR A 200 15.10 -13.07 4.81
C THR A 200 16.61 -12.98 4.69
N PHE A 201 17.18 -11.78 4.69
CA PHE A 201 18.63 -11.61 4.72
C PHE A 201 19.09 -10.52 5.70
N ASN A 202 20.22 -10.78 6.34
CA ASN A 202 21.02 -9.83 7.12
C ASN A 202 22.51 -10.02 6.79
N ASP A 203 23.34 -10.58 7.66
CA ASP A 203 24.68 -11.06 7.29
C ASP A 203 24.63 -12.30 6.39
N ARG A 204 23.55 -13.09 6.49
CA ARG A 204 23.29 -14.27 5.65
C ARG A 204 21.83 -14.31 5.22
N ALA A 205 21.57 -15.03 4.14
CA ALA A 205 20.22 -15.33 3.70
C ALA A 205 19.68 -16.63 4.33
N GLN A 206 18.40 -16.63 4.67
CA GLN A 206 17.68 -17.78 5.19
C GLN A 206 16.33 -17.91 4.48
N VAL A 207 16.00 -19.12 4.03
CA VAL A 207 14.65 -19.45 3.54
C VAL A 207 13.76 -19.64 4.76
N ILE A 208 12.78 -18.76 4.94
CA ILE A 208 11.76 -18.87 5.98
C ILE A 208 10.65 -19.79 5.51
N THR A 209 10.24 -19.62 4.26
CA THR A 209 9.17 -20.37 3.62
C THR A 209 9.65 -20.85 2.26
N VAL A 210 9.74 -22.16 2.09
CA VAL A 210 9.95 -22.79 0.78
C VAL A 210 8.76 -22.48 -0.15
N PRO A 211 8.87 -22.65 -1.47
CA PRO A 211 7.76 -22.44 -2.38
C PRO A 211 6.56 -23.29 -1.98
N VAL A 212 5.45 -22.63 -1.65
CA VAL A 212 4.20 -23.26 -1.21
C VAL A 212 3.05 -22.73 -2.07
N LEU A 213 2.18 -23.64 -2.53
CA LEU A 213 0.91 -23.29 -3.18
C LEU A 213 -0.08 -22.80 -2.13
N LEU A 214 -0.91 -21.82 -2.50
CA LEU A 214 -1.87 -21.19 -1.58
C LEU A 214 -3.29 -21.75 -1.73
N LYS A 215 -3.42 -23.07 -1.90
CA LYS A 215 -4.69 -23.78 -2.16
C LYS A 215 -5.67 -23.73 -1.00
N SER A 216 -5.17 -23.59 0.22
CA SER A 216 -5.96 -23.63 1.43
C SER A 216 -5.74 -22.42 2.32
N LYS A 217 -6.77 -22.06 3.10
CA LYS A 217 -6.66 -21.05 4.17
C LYS A 217 -5.57 -21.40 5.18
N GLU A 218 -5.30 -22.69 5.40
CA GLU A 218 -4.25 -23.17 6.31
C GLU A 218 -2.84 -22.87 5.78
N GLU A 219 -2.58 -23.11 4.49
CA GLU A 219 -1.29 -22.77 3.87
C GLU A 219 -1.05 -21.26 3.91
N ARG A 220 -2.04 -20.46 3.50
CA ARG A 220 -1.98 -18.99 3.60
C ARG A 220 -1.66 -18.53 5.02
N LYS A 221 -2.34 -19.12 6.02
CA LYS A 221 -2.09 -18.83 7.43
C LYS A 221 -0.67 -19.22 7.87
N LYS A 222 -0.16 -20.40 7.48
CA LYS A 222 1.22 -20.82 7.80
C LYS A 222 2.26 -19.82 7.27
N VAL A 223 2.06 -19.34 6.04
CA VAL A 223 2.93 -18.31 5.43
C VAL A 223 2.85 -17.00 6.23
N ILE A 224 1.65 -16.53 6.55
CA ILE A 224 1.43 -15.31 7.34
C ILE A 224 2.04 -15.42 8.76
N ASP A 225 1.84 -16.56 9.44
CA ASP A 225 2.36 -16.81 10.78
C ASP A 225 3.89 -16.84 10.80
N SER A 226 4.53 -17.31 9.71
CA SER A 226 5.99 -17.28 9.57
C SER A 226 6.57 -15.86 9.57
N MET A 227 5.82 -14.88 9.04
CA MET A 227 6.25 -13.48 8.99
C MET A 227 6.26 -12.81 10.38
N ASP A 228 5.37 -13.23 11.28
CA ASP A 228 5.24 -12.65 12.62
C ASP A 228 6.48 -12.89 13.49
N GLN A 229 7.28 -13.92 13.17
CA GLN A 229 8.49 -14.30 13.91
C GLN A 229 9.75 -13.54 13.46
N ILE A 230 9.68 -12.79 12.36
CA ILE A 230 10.85 -12.12 11.78
C ILE A 230 11.18 -10.86 12.58
N THR A 231 12.46 -10.70 12.96
CA THR A 231 12.94 -9.52 13.72
C THR A 231 14.18 -8.91 13.08
N PRO A 232 14.45 -7.60 13.29
CA PRO A 232 15.66 -6.97 12.77
C PRO A 232 16.95 -7.60 13.33
N GLY A 233 17.92 -7.79 12.45
CA GLY A 233 19.30 -8.23 12.67
C GLY A 233 20.28 -7.07 12.56
N ARG A 234 21.55 -7.35 12.23
CA ARG A 234 22.64 -6.34 12.32
C ARG A 234 23.19 -5.84 10.99
N ALA A 235 23.42 -6.73 10.01
CA ALA A 235 24.10 -6.40 8.76
C ALA A 235 23.19 -6.57 7.53
N THR A 236 23.70 -6.21 6.35
CA THR A 236 22.96 -6.23 5.07
C THR A 236 23.80 -6.89 3.98
N ASN A 237 23.43 -8.09 3.56
CA ASN A 237 24.09 -8.90 2.53
C ASN A 237 23.08 -9.23 1.42
N MET A 238 22.78 -8.21 0.61
CA MET A 238 21.74 -8.29 -0.42
C MET A 238 22.05 -9.37 -1.47
N TRP A 239 23.33 -9.55 -1.81
CA TRP A 239 23.74 -10.57 -2.77
C TRP A 239 23.40 -11.98 -2.30
N ASP A 240 23.61 -12.30 -1.03
CA ASP A 240 23.29 -13.64 -0.51
C ASP A 240 21.78 -13.92 -0.60
N GLY A 241 20.94 -12.91 -0.28
CA GLY A 241 19.49 -12.99 -0.45
C GLY A 241 19.07 -13.25 -1.90
N ILE A 242 19.61 -12.46 -2.84
CA ILE A 242 19.34 -12.61 -4.27
C ILE A 242 19.84 -13.97 -4.78
N LYS A 243 21.03 -14.41 -4.36
CA LYS A 243 21.60 -15.69 -4.77
C LYS A 243 20.72 -16.87 -4.34
N VAL A 244 20.26 -16.90 -3.09
CA VAL A 244 19.33 -17.93 -2.61
C VAL A 244 18.02 -17.91 -3.41
N ALA A 245 17.51 -16.71 -3.73
CA ALA A 245 16.31 -16.58 -4.58
C ALA A 245 16.52 -17.12 -6.00
N LEU A 246 17.69 -16.88 -6.61
CA LEU A 246 18.05 -17.42 -7.92
C LEU A 246 18.16 -18.94 -7.91
N ASP A 247 18.78 -19.51 -6.87
CA ASP A 247 18.93 -20.96 -6.75
C ASP A 247 17.57 -21.63 -6.51
N LEU A 248 16.69 -20.99 -5.73
CA LEU A 248 15.32 -21.44 -5.56
C LEU A 248 14.50 -21.33 -6.85
N SER A 249 14.62 -20.23 -7.59
CA SER A 249 13.96 -20.02 -8.87
C SER A 249 14.29 -21.14 -9.86
N LYS A 250 15.54 -21.61 -9.92
CA LYS A 250 15.95 -22.71 -10.79
C LYS A 250 15.29 -24.05 -10.45
N SER A 251 14.91 -24.26 -9.20
CA SER A 251 14.26 -25.51 -8.75
C SER A 251 12.81 -25.63 -9.23
N ILE A 252 12.20 -24.53 -9.69
CA ILE A 252 10.83 -24.46 -10.19
C ILE A 252 10.90 -24.36 -11.72
N PRO A 253 10.21 -25.19 -12.52
CA PRO A 253 10.20 -25.02 -13.98
C PRO A 253 9.50 -23.74 -14.41
N TYR A 254 10.11 -22.94 -15.29
CA TYR A 254 9.51 -21.69 -15.80
C TYR A 254 8.44 -21.92 -16.88
N GLU A 255 8.33 -23.15 -17.40
CA GLU A 255 7.45 -23.49 -18.53
C GLU A 255 5.96 -23.43 -18.15
N ASN A 256 5.65 -23.49 -16.85
CA ASN A 256 4.29 -23.55 -16.32
C ASN A 256 3.95 -22.42 -15.32
N CYS A 257 4.86 -21.47 -15.08
CA CYS A 257 4.60 -20.35 -14.18
C CYS A 257 5.40 -19.08 -14.54
N SER A 258 4.78 -17.92 -14.37
CA SER A 258 5.49 -16.64 -14.37
C SER A 258 6.24 -16.48 -13.05
N LYS A 259 7.54 -16.19 -13.08
CA LYS A 259 8.35 -16.03 -11.87
C LYS A 259 8.72 -14.57 -11.64
N SER A 260 8.45 -14.07 -10.45
CA SER A 260 8.87 -12.72 -10.04
C SER A 260 9.51 -12.75 -8.66
N ILE A 261 10.74 -12.23 -8.59
CA ILE A 261 11.49 -12.04 -7.34
C ILE A 261 11.27 -10.58 -6.90
N MET A 262 10.87 -10.39 -5.65
CA MET A 262 10.65 -9.07 -5.05
C MET A 262 11.67 -8.84 -3.95
N VAL A 263 12.55 -7.85 -4.10
CA VAL A 263 13.56 -7.50 -3.10
C VAL A 263 13.07 -6.29 -2.31
N PHE A 264 12.85 -6.45 -1.01
CA PHE A 264 12.42 -5.39 -0.09
C PHE A 264 13.60 -4.98 0.78
N THR A 265 14.02 -3.73 0.76
CA THR A 265 15.23 -3.26 1.46
C THR A 265 15.21 -1.75 1.63
N ASP A 266 16.06 -1.23 2.50
CA ASP A 266 16.40 0.19 2.55
C ASP A 266 17.76 0.52 1.89
N GLY A 267 18.32 -0.42 1.12
CA GLY A 267 19.12 -0.13 -0.07
C GLY A 267 20.63 -0.11 0.04
N ASP A 268 21.22 -0.21 1.24
CA ASP A 268 22.69 -0.27 1.39
C ASP A 268 23.19 -1.68 1.72
N SER A 269 23.81 -2.33 0.73
CA SER A 269 24.50 -3.62 0.92
C SER A 269 25.88 -3.41 1.53
N ASN A 270 26.02 -3.86 2.78
CA ASN A 270 27.24 -3.74 3.58
C ASN A 270 28.25 -4.87 3.31
N ILE A 271 27.77 -6.01 2.82
CA ILE A 271 28.58 -7.18 2.44
C ILE A 271 28.35 -7.44 0.95
N ASN A 272 29.40 -7.25 0.15
CA ASN A 272 29.32 -7.36 -1.30
C ASN A 272 30.26 -8.45 -1.82
N PRO A 273 29.88 -9.14 -2.91
CA PRO A 273 30.80 -10.05 -3.58
C PRO A 273 32.00 -9.27 -4.14
N PRO A 274 33.15 -9.92 -4.42
CA PRO A 274 34.39 -9.24 -4.81
C PRO A 274 34.26 -8.31 -6.03
N THR A 275 33.38 -8.65 -6.98
CA THR A 275 33.10 -7.87 -8.19
C THR A 275 31.91 -6.92 -8.06
N GLY A 276 31.31 -6.80 -6.87
CA GLY A 276 30.08 -6.04 -6.64
C GLY A 276 28.82 -6.80 -7.06
N VAL A 277 27.68 -6.43 -6.47
CA VAL A 277 26.40 -7.13 -6.64
C VAL A 277 25.96 -7.16 -8.11
N TYR A 278 26.05 -6.02 -8.80
CA TYR A 278 25.61 -5.87 -10.20
C TYR A 278 26.32 -6.83 -11.16
N ASP A 279 27.65 -6.81 -11.20
CA ASP A 279 28.41 -7.64 -12.14
C ASP A 279 28.26 -9.13 -11.84
N THR A 280 28.17 -9.48 -10.55
CA THR A 280 27.95 -10.87 -10.13
C THR A 280 26.57 -11.36 -10.56
N LEU A 281 25.53 -10.55 -10.37
CA LEU A 281 24.17 -10.85 -10.82
C LEU A 281 24.08 -10.98 -12.34
N LYS A 282 24.71 -10.07 -13.08
CA LYS A 282 24.78 -10.11 -14.55
C LYS A 282 25.38 -11.41 -15.05
N ASN A 283 26.49 -11.85 -14.47
CA ASN A 283 27.12 -13.12 -14.82
C ASN A 283 26.25 -14.34 -14.47
N ALA A 284 25.56 -14.29 -13.32
CA ALA A 284 24.65 -15.37 -12.90
C ALA A 284 23.46 -15.53 -13.84
N ILE A 285 22.86 -14.42 -14.29
CA ILE A 285 21.73 -14.42 -15.24
C ILE A 285 22.17 -14.90 -16.62
N GLN A 286 23.32 -14.43 -17.11
CA GLN A 286 23.84 -14.85 -18.42
C GLN A 286 24.16 -16.34 -18.50
N SER A 287 24.51 -16.95 -17.36
CA SER A 287 24.82 -18.38 -17.26
C SER A 287 23.57 -19.25 -17.04
N SER A 288 22.40 -18.65 -16.82
CA SER A 288 21.15 -19.34 -16.52
C SER A 288 20.21 -19.38 -17.73
N ASN A 289 19.57 -20.53 -17.98
CA ASN A 289 18.47 -20.58 -18.95
C ASN A 289 17.12 -20.19 -18.31
N ASP A 290 17.07 -20.01 -16.99
CA ASP A 290 15.85 -19.65 -16.29
C ASP A 290 15.29 -18.29 -16.75
N LYS A 291 13.98 -18.09 -16.57
CA LYS A 291 13.27 -16.87 -16.95
C LYS A 291 12.48 -16.37 -15.74
N PHE A 292 12.79 -15.16 -15.30
CA PHE A 292 12.16 -14.49 -14.17
C PHE A 292 12.36 -12.98 -14.29
N THR A 293 11.63 -12.23 -13.47
CA THR A 293 11.90 -10.81 -13.21
C THR A 293 12.43 -10.60 -11.80
N ILE A 294 13.24 -9.56 -11.58
CA ILE A 294 13.55 -9.06 -10.23
C ILE A 294 13.09 -7.61 -10.13
N SER A 295 12.13 -7.35 -9.24
CA SER A 295 11.70 -6.01 -8.86
C SER A 295 12.26 -5.66 -7.48
N THR A 296 12.60 -4.40 -7.29
CA THR A 296 13.21 -3.88 -6.06
C THR A 296 12.29 -2.83 -5.45
N PHE A 297 12.14 -2.86 -4.13
CA PHE A 297 11.28 -1.96 -3.38
C PHE A 297 12.08 -1.33 -2.24
N SER A 298 12.25 -0.02 -2.30
CA SER A 298 12.96 0.76 -1.29
C SER A 298 12.01 1.36 -0.27
N PHE A 299 12.42 1.40 1.00
CA PHE A 299 11.62 1.93 2.10
C PHE A 299 12.33 3.07 2.84
N GLY A 300 11.80 4.28 2.69
CA GLY A 300 12.34 5.50 3.32
C GLY A 300 13.21 6.36 2.40
N ASN A 301 13.58 7.52 2.92
CA ASN A 301 14.22 8.62 2.16
C ASN A 301 15.76 8.56 2.18
N ASP A 302 16.35 7.77 3.07
CA ASP A 302 17.81 7.81 3.33
C ASP A 302 18.62 6.90 2.39
N ILE A 303 18.11 6.62 1.18
CA ILE A 303 18.55 5.49 0.35
C ILE A 303 19.18 5.96 -0.96
N GLY A 304 20.32 5.38 -1.34
CA GLY A 304 20.85 5.49 -2.70
C GLY A 304 20.14 4.51 -3.66
N PRO A 305 19.27 4.97 -4.59
CA PRO A 305 18.44 4.06 -5.41
C PRO A 305 19.23 3.29 -6.47
N LYS A 306 20.46 3.72 -6.78
CA LYS A 306 21.23 3.26 -7.94
C LYS A 306 21.34 1.74 -8.03
N LEU A 307 21.76 1.06 -6.95
CA LEU A 307 21.93 -0.39 -6.98
C LEU A 307 20.59 -1.11 -7.23
N LEU A 308 19.52 -0.65 -6.59
CA LEU A 308 18.18 -1.23 -6.72
C LEU A 308 17.61 -1.02 -8.13
N VAL A 309 17.79 0.18 -8.68
CA VAL A 309 17.43 0.53 -10.06
C VAL A 309 18.21 -0.32 -11.05
N ASP A 310 19.51 -0.50 -10.83
CA ASP A 310 20.38 -1.31 -11.69
C ASP A 310 19.98 -2.80 -11.68
N ILE A 311 19.64 -3.35 -10.51
CA ILE A 311 19.11 -4.73 -10.37
C ILE A 311 17.79 -4.88 -11.13
N ALA A 312 16.82 -3.98 -10.90
CA ALA A 312 15.52 -4.02 -11.55
C ALA A 312 15.64 -3.89 -13.07
N ASN A 313 16.49 -2.98 -13.55
CA ASN A 313 16.77 -2.79 -14.97
C ASN A 313 17.39 -4.02 -15.61
N LEU A 314 18.40 -4.60 -14.96
CA LEU A 314 19.10 -5.80 -15.45
C LEU A 314 18.17 -7.01 -15.56
N CYS A 315 17.22 -7.14 -14.63
CA CYS A 315 16.33 -8.29 -14.52
C CYS A 315 14.92 -8.05 -15.05
N ASN A 316 14.71 -6.98 -15.83
CA ASN A 316 13.41 -6.64 -16.41
C ASN A 316 12.25 -6.53 -15.38
N GLY A 317 12.53 -6.08 -14.15
CA GLY A 317 11.51 -5.77 -13.14
C GLY A 317 11.35 -4.27 -12.95
N VAL A 318 10.64 -3.87 -11.89
CA VAL A 318 10.45 -2.46 -11.54
C VAL A 318 11.19 -2.07 -10.28
N TYR A 319 11.51 -0.78 -10.17
CA TYR A 319 11.94 -0.16 -8.93
C TYR A 319 10.75 0.60 -8.35
N GLY A 320 10.22 0.12 -7.22
CA GLY A 320 9.17 0.80 -6.47
C GLY A 320 9.76 1.57 -5.30
N TYR A 321 9.31 2.80 -5.11
CA TYR A 321 9.78 3.67 -4.04
C TYR A 321 8.69 3.94 -3.01
N CYS A 322 8.85 3.42 -1.78
CA CYS A 322 7.93 3.64 -0.67
C CYS A 322 8.54 4.67 0.30
N PRO A 323 8.18 5.97 0.22
CA PRO A 323 8.73 7.00 1.12
C PRO A 323 8.32 6.78 2.59
N ASP A 324 7.07 6.35 2.82
CA ASP A 324 6.50 6.18 4.14
C ASP A 324 5.34 5.15 4.13
N GLY A 325 4.72 4.95 5.29
CA GLY A 325 3.65 3.98 5.50
C GLY A 325 2.39 4.21 4.67
N SER A 326 2.08 5.44 4.27
CA SER A 326 0.89 5.78 3.48
C SER A 326 0.97 5.21 2.05
N MET A 327 2.18 5.13 1.51
CA MET A 327 2.43 4.69 0.13
C MET A 327 2.52 3.17 -0.02
N VAL A 328 2.53 2.42 1.09
CA VAL A 328 2.68 0.96 1.07
C VAL A 328 1.48 0.29 0.42
N GLY A 329 0.26 0.62 0.85
CA GLY A 329 -0.95 0.08 0.22
C GLY A 329 -0.98 0.41 -1.27
N THR A 330 -0.77 1.68 -1.57
CA THR A 330 -0.74 2.22 -2.93
C THR A 330 0.19 1.45 -3.88
N ILE A 331 1.45 1.25 -3.51
CA ILE A 331 2.43 0.63 -4.43
C ILE A 331 2.19 -0.87 -4.59
N PHE A 332 1.91 -1.58 -3.49
CA PHE A 332 1.77 -3.05 -3.56
C PHE A 332 0.43 -3.50 -4.13
N ILE A 333 -0.66 -2.78 -3.88
CA ILE A 333 -1.96 -3.05 -4.51
C ILE A 333 -1.82 -2.94 -6.04
N ASN A 334 -1.24 -1.84 -6.52
CA ASN A 334 -1.03 -1.63 -7.96
C ASN A 334 -0.02 -2.63 -8.54
N TYR A 335 1.10 -2.91 -7.86
CA TYR A 335 2.07 -3.90 -8.33
C TYR A 335 1.49 -5.31 -8.44
N MET A 336 0.71 -5.76 -7.45
CA MET A 336 0.02 -7.06 -7.51
C MET A 336 -0.99 -7.12 -8.64
N SER A 337 -1.73 -6.03 -8.87
CA SER A 337 -2.69 -5.93 -9.96
C SER A 337 -2.02 -6.01 -11.33
N ASN A 338 -0.84 -5.40 -11.49
CA ASN A 338 -0.01 -5.55 -12.70
C ASN A 338 0.42 -7.01 -12.90
N LEU A 339 0.92 -7.68 -11.85
CA LEU A 339 1.39 -9.06 -11.94
C LEU A 339 0.26 -10.04 -12.30
N LEU A 340 -0.88 -9.95 -11.63
CA LEU A 340 -2.04 -10.82 -11.87
C LEU A 340 -2.67 -10.61 -13.25
N SER A 341 -2.49 -9.41 -13.84
CA SER A 341 -2.94 -9.07 -15.19
C SER A 341 -1.94 -9.44 -16.30
N THR A 342 -0.74 -9.92 -15.95
CA THR A 342 0.35 -10.16 -16.91
C THR A 342 0.19 -11.49 -17.64
N ILE A 343 0.20 -11.44 -18.98
CA ILE A 343 0.25 -12.63 -19.86
C ILE A 343 1.68 -13.16 -19.94
N THR A 344 2.63 -12.27 -20.25
CA THR A 344 4.07 -12.57 -20.26
C THR A 344 4.84 -11.36 -19.76
N PRO A 345 5.81 -11.53 -18.83
CA PRO A 345 6.55 -10.42 -18.24
C PRO A 345 7.55 -9.76 -19.20
N ILE A 346 7.93 -10.44 -20.28
CA ILE A 346 9.00 -10.01 -21.17
C ILE A 346 8.53 -10.11 -22.62
N VAL A 347 8.53 -8.97 -23.30
CA VAL A 347 8.39 -8.85 -24.76
C VAL A 347 9.65 -8.23 -25.33
N LYS A 348 10.25 -8.90 -26.33
CA LYS A 348 11.41 -8.38 -27.06
C LYS A 348 10.98 -7.96 -28.46
N VAL A 349 11.31 -6.73 -28.85
CA VAL A 349 11.08 -6.23 -30.20
C VAL A 349 12.42 -6.01 -30.88
N THR A 350 12.59 -6.57 -32.06
CA THR A 350 13.80 -6.48 -32.86
C THR A 350 13.49 -5.82 -34.19
N VAL A 351 14.18 -4.72 -34.49
CA VAL A 351 14.11 -4.03 -35.78
C VAL A 351 15.43 -4.25 -36.52
N THR A 352 15.34 -4.77 -37.74
CA THR A 352 16.48 -5.00 -38.63
C THR A 352 16.36 -4.11 -39.86
N GLN A 353 17.44 -3.42 -40.26
CA GLN A 353 17.51 -2.64 -41.50
C GLN A 353 18.71 -3.07 -42.33
N GLY A 354 18.45 -3.62 -43.52
CA GLY A 354 19.50 -4.19 -44.37
C GLY A 354 20.26 -5.32 -43.68
N GLU A 355 21.51 -5.58 -44.10
CA GLU A 355 22.32 -6.70 -43.59
C GLU A 355 23.01 -6.43 -42.25
N SER A 356 23.13 -5.16 -41.82
CA SER A 356 24.08 -4.78 -40.76
C SER A 356 23.47 -4.11 -39.54
N VAL A 357 22.24 -3.59 -39.62
CA VAL A 357 21.64 -2.83 -38.50
C VAL A 357 20.57 -3.68 -37.84
N LYS A 358 20.85 -4.18 -36.63
CA LYS A 358 19.89 -4.88 -35.77
C LYS A 358 19.79 -4.16 -34.44
N LYS A 359 18.58 -3.74 -34.06
CA LYS A 359 18.28 -3.12 -32.75
C LYS A 359 17.26 -3.99 -32.05
N THR A 360 17.55 -4.41 -30.83
CA THR A 360 16.62 -5.18 -29.99
C THR A 360 16.36 -4.41 -28.71
N MET A 361 15.10 -4.33 -28.30
CA MET A 361 14.67 -3.71 -27.06
C MET A 361 13.72 -4.66 -26.33
N THR A 362 13.96 -4.91 -25.05
CA THR A 362 12.94 -5.48 -24.17
C THR A 362 12.01 -4.34 -23.78
N ILE A 363 10.73 -4.45 -24.14
CA ILE A 363 9.78 -3.39 -23.83
C ILE A 363 9.12 -3.60 -22.47
N GLY A 364 9.05 -4.83 -21.95
CA GLY A 364 8.42 -5.13 -20.66
C GLY A 364 7.25 -6.11 -20.83
N PRO A 365 6.29 -6.11 -19.89
CA PRO A 365 5.18 -7.07 -19.87
C PRO A 365 4.12 -6.81 -20.94
N LEU A 366 3.39 -7.87 -21.28
CA LEU A 366 2.14 -7.85 -22.05
C LEU A 366 0.98 -8.18 -21.09
N TYR A 367 -0.04 -7.33 -21.05
CA TYR A 367 -1.20 -7.52 -20.15
C TYR A 367 -2.45 -7.92 -20.91
N ARG A 368 -3.39 -8.54 -20.19
CA ARG A 368 -4.76 -8.77 -20.67
C ARG A 368 -5.46 -7.44 -20.94
N GLY A 369 -6.15 -7.35 -22.08
CA GLY A 369 -6.93 -6.17 -22.48
C GLY A 369 -6.13 -4.90 -22.81
N ALA A 370 -4.80 -4.89 -22.69
CA ALA A 370 -4.00 -3.67 -22.85
C ALA A 370 -3.20 -3.64 -24.15
N TYR A 371 -3.08 -2.45 -24.74
CA TYR A 371 -2.11 -2.21 -25.80
C TYR A 371 -0.69 -2.16 -25.24
N ARG A 372 0.26 -2.63 -26.05
CA ARG A 372 1.69 -2.50 -25.78
C ARG A 372 2.40 -1.88 -26.98
N ASN A 373 3.29 -0.94 -26.71
CA ASN A 373 3.86 -0.09 -27.76
C ASN A 373 5.40 -0.06 -27.71
N ALA A 374 6.02 0.04 -28.88
CA ALA A 374 7.46 0.23 -29.02
C ALA A 374 7.77 1.21 -30.15
N ILE A 375 8.71 2.14 -29.93
CA ILE A 375 9.13 3.09 -30.96
C ILE A 375 10.62 2.93 -31.23
N PHE A 376 10.97 2.67 -32.48
CA PHE A 376 12.36 2.52 -32.92
C PHE A 376 12.72 3.58 -33.94
N LYS A 377 13.75 4.36 -33.65
CA LYS A 377 14.34 5.24 -34.66
C LYS A 377 14.98 4.42 -35.77
N ILE A 378 14.63 4.73 -37.01
CA ILE A 378 15.11 4.04 -38.21
C ILE A 378 15.84 4.99 -39.17
N ASN A 379 16.53 4.43 -40.15
CA ASN A 379 17.03 5.14 -41.30
C ASN A 379 16.01 5.08 -42.44
N LYS A 380 15.45 6.23 -42.83
CA LYS A 380 14.48 6.38 -43.93
C LYS A 380 14.97 5.79 -45.26
N LYS A 381 16.29 5.80 -45.52
CA LYS A 381 16.87 5.23 -46.76
C LYS A 381 16.79 3.70 -46.85
N LEU A 382 16.56 3.03 -45.72
CA LEU A 382 16.48 1.57 -45.62
C LEU A 382 15.04 1.11 -45.30
N LEU A 383 14.04 1.93 -45.59
CA LEU A 383 12.65 1.66 -45.24
C LEU A 383 12.17 0.32 -45.84
N ASP A 384 12.41 0.12 -47.15
CA ASP A 384 12.05 -1.10 -47.88
C ASP A 384 12.81 -2.37 -47.39
N GLN A 385 13.91 -2.18 -46.66
CA GLN A 385 14.73 -3.25 -46.08
C GLN A 385 14.50 -3.38 -44.56
N THR A 386 13.43 -2.80 -44.04
CA THR A 386 13.13 -2.83 -42.62
C THR A 386 12.23 -4.01 -42.27
N LYS A 387 12.64 -4.80 -41.29
CA LYS A 387 11.88 -5.92 -40.73
C LYS A 387 11.74 -5.77 -39.23
N VAL A 388 10.57 -6.12 -38.70
CA VAL A 388 10.28 -6.07 -37.26
C VAL A 388 9.86 -7.46 -36.80
N ILE A 389 10.48 -7.94 -35.72
CA ILE A 389 10.17 -9.23 -35.10
C ILE A 389 9.83 -8.97 -33.64
N VAL A 390 8.69 -9.48 -33.19
CA VAL A 390 8.31 -9.57 -31.77
C VAL A 390 8.58 -10.99 -31.28
N GLU A 391 9.32 -11.13 -30.19
CA GLU A 391 9.61 -12.39 -29.54
C GLU A 391 9.04 -12.39 -28.12
N LEU A 392 8.36 -13.49 -27.76
CA LEU A 392 7.84 -13.76 -26.43
C LEU A 392 8.70 -14.86 -25.79
N PRO A 393 9.73 -14.53 -24.98
CA PRO A 393 10.71 -15.52 -24.55
C PRO A 393 10.14 -16.62 -23.65
N MET A 394 9.07 -16.35 -22.91
CA MET A 394 8.42 -17.32 -22.03
C MET A 394 7.74 -18.45 -22.81
N THR A 395 7.02 -18.10 -23.88
CA THR A 395 6.32 -19.05 -24.75
C THR A 395 7.14 -19.49 -25.96
N GLN A 396 8.35 -18.93 -26.12
CA GLN A 396 9.24 -19.15 -27.27
C GLN A 396 8.62 -18.78 -28.64
N GLN A 397 7.58 -17.96 -28.64
CA GLN A 397 6.90 -17.53 -29.87
C GLN A 397 7.64 -16.36 -30.53
N LYS A 398 7.58 -16.31 -31.86
CA LYS A 398 8.11 -15.21 -32.68
C LYS A 398 7.10 -14.81 -33.73
N PHE A 399 6.95 -13.50 -33.92
CA PHE A 399 5.99 -12.91 -34.84
C PHE A 399 6.70 -11.90 -35.72
N GLU A 400 6.58 -12.05 -37.04
CA GLU A 400 6.96 -11.01 -37.99
C GLU A 400 5.83 -9.97 -38.03
N VAL A 401 6.16 -8.71 -37.80
CA VAL A 401 5.17 -7.64 -37.70
C VAL A 401 4.96 -7.02 -39.08
N PRO A 402 3.72 -7.01 -39.62
CA PRO A 402 3.40 -6.30 -40.85
C PRO A 402 3.64 -4.80 -40.68
N ILE A 403 4.33 -4.17 -41.64
CA ILE A 403 4.67 -2.74 -41.57
C ILE A 403 3.88 -1.97 -42.62
N ASN A 404 3.14 -0.96 -42.18
CA ASN A 404 2.57 0.06 -43.05
C ASN A 404 3.55 1.24 -43.15
N PHE A 405 3.95 1.60 -44.38
CA PHE A 405 4.87 2.69 -44.64
C PHE A 405 4.19 4.05 -44.85
N ASP A 406 2.84 4.09 -44.86
CA ASP A 406 2.07 5.32 -44.91
C ASP A 406 2.03 5.98 -43.54
N SER A 407 2.81 7.05 -43.41
CA SER A 407 2.93 7.78 -42.15
C SER A 407 1.67 8.64 -41.90
N PRO A 408 1.09 8.55 -40.69
CA PRO A 408 -0.13 9.26 -40.32
C PRO A 408 0.13 10.78 -40.23
N ASN A 409 -0.87 11.59 -40.55
CA ASN A 409 -0.79 13.05 -40.41
C ASN A 409 -1.32 13.49 -39.03
N LEU A 410 -0.41 13.58 -38.06
CA LEU A 410 -0.76 13.92 -36.69
C LEU A 410 -1.22 15.37 -36.53
N GLU A 411 -0.71 16.28 -37.37
CA GLU A 411 -1.13 17.68 -37.36
C GLU A 411 -2.60 17.83 -37.76
N SER A 412 -3.05 17.06 -38.76
CA SER A 412 -4.47 17.03 -39.14
C SER A 412 -5.35 16.58 -37.99
N TYR A 413 -4.96 15.50 -37.30
CA TYR A 413 -5.69 14.98 -36.14
C TYR A 413 -5.75 16.00 -34.99
N ILE A 414 -4.62 16.60 -34.64
CA ILE A 414 -4.53 17.62 -33.57
C ILE A 414 -5.44 18.82 -33.88
N ASN A 415 -5.45 19.30 -35.13
CA ASN A 415 -6.31 20.42 -35.53
C ASN A 415 -7.80 20.02 -35.50
N GLU A 416 -8.15 18.82 -35.97
CA GLU A 416 -9.52 18.30 -35.94
C GLU A 416 -10.05 18.23 -34.50
N MET A 417 -9.29 17.62 -33.59
CA MET A 417 -9.70 17.46 -32.19
C MET A 417 -9.75 18.79 -31.43
N SER A 418 -8.82 19.72 -31.70
CA SER A 418 -8.84 21.06 -31.12
C SER A 418 -10.10 21.84 -31.49
N GLU A 419 -10.57 21.71 -32.74
CA GLU A 419 -11.82 22.34 -33.19
C GLU A 419 -13.07 21.66 -32.61
N LEU A 420 -13.00 20.35 -32.30
CA LEU A 420 -14.07 19.64 -31.60
C LEU A 420 -14.18 20.09 -30.14
N GLU A 421 -13.06 20.15 -29.40
CA GLU A 421 -13.03 20.63 -28.01
C GLU A 421 -13.59 22.05 -27.88
N LYS A 422 -13.23 22.97 -28.80
CA LYS A 422 -13.78 24.33 -28.81
C LYS A 422 -15.30 24.34 -28.97
N LYS A 423 -15.83 23.54 -29.90
CA LYS A 423 -17.28 23.44 -30.13
C LYS A 423 -18.01 22.83 -28.94
N GLU A 424 -17.38 21.90 -28.22
CA GLU A 424 -17.94 21.33 -27.00
C GLU A 424 -17.99 22.35 -25.87
N LYS A 425 -16.93 23.15 -25.70
CA LYS A 425 -16.90 24.27 -24.75
C LYS A 425 -17.95 25.33 -25.07
N GLU A 426 -18.05 25.75 -26.34
CA GLU A 426 -19.07 26.71 -26.79
C GLU A 426 -20.49 26.19 -26.51
N LYS A 427 -20.74 24.88 -26.72
CA LYS A 427 -22.03 24.26 -26.39
C LYS A 427 -22.30 24.17 -24.88
N LYS A 428 -21.30 23.85 -24.05
CA LYS A 428 -21.45 23.85 -22.59
C LYS A 428 -21.82 25.26 -22.10
N MET A 429 -21.13 26.29 -22.60
CA MET A 429 -21.43 27.70 -22.29
C MET A 429 -22.83 28.14 -22.75
N GLU A 430 -23.29 27.72 -23.94
CA GLU A 430 -24.65 28.02 -24.41
C GLU A 430 -25.76 27.33 -23.58
N ILE A 431 -25.46 26.19 -22.95
CA ILE A 431 -26.39 25.49 -22.05
C ILE A 431 -26.46 26.19 -20.69
N ASP A 432 -25.31 26.59 -20.13
CA ASP A 432 -25.25 27.34 -18.86
C ASP A 432 -25.86 28.75 -18.98
N ASP A 433 -25.78 29.38 -20.16
CA ASP A 433 -26.43 30.67 -20.43
C ASP A 433 -27.97 30.59 -20.49
N THR A 434 -28.55 29.39 -20.64
CA THR A 434 -30.02 29.21 -20.57
C THR A 434 -30.56 29.02 -19.16
N ASP A 435 -29.69 28.78 -18.17
CA ASP A 435 -30.05 28.55 -16.75
C ASP A 435 -29.56 29.64 -15.79
N ASN A 436 -29.11 30.81 -16.29
CA ASN A 436 -28.46 31.81 -15.44
C ASN A 436 -29.37 32.97 -14.98
N ASP A 437 -29.93 32.86 -13.77
CA ASP A 437 -30.16 34.02 -12.90
C ASP A 437 -28.82 34.39 -12.24
N GLY A 438 -28.06 35.22 -12.95
CA GLY A 438 -26.91 36.04 -12.54
C GLY A 438 -26.09 35.65 -11.29
N ASN A 439 -24.86 35.21 -11.52
CA ASN A 439 -23.65 35.96 -11.18
C ASN A 439 -22.45 35.36 -11.90
N GLY A 440 -21.76 36.18 -12.68
CA GLY A 440 -20.50 35.80 -13.30
C GLY A 440 -19.35 35.95 -12.32
N ASP A 441 -18.53 34.92 -12.26
CA ASP A 441 -17.07 35.02 -12.30
C ASP A 441 -16.61 33.75 -13.05
N GLY A 442 -16.03 33.96 -14.24
CA GLY A 442 -15.49 32.90 -15.08
C GLY A 442 -14.02 32.72 -14.75
N ASP A 443 -13.72 31.72 -13.93
CA ASP A 443 -12.39 31.15 -13.79
C ASP A 443 -12.39 29.75 -14.44
N ASP A 444 -11.36 29.50 -15.25
CA ASP A 444 -11.13 28.34 -16.12
C ASP A 444 -10.80 27.06 -15.30
N ASP A 445 -11.72 26.56 -14.45
CA ASP A 445 -11.51 25.36 -13.62
C ASP A 445 -11.94 24.04 -14.34
N ASP A 446 -11.58 23.87 -15.61
CA ASP A 446 -11.75 22.60 -16.34
C ASP A 446 -10.71 21.53 -15.91
N ASP A 447 -9.71 21.90 -15.11
CA ASP A 447 -8.65 20.98 -14.64
C ASP A 447 -9.12 20.11 -13.45
N ASP A 448 -10.20 20.48 -12.76
CA ASP A 448 -10.76 19.71 -11.64
C ASP A 448 -11.61 18.51 -12.09
N GLU A 449 -12.18 18.53 -13.31
CA GLU A 449 -13.01 17.43 -13.85
C GLU A 449 -12.19 16.13 -14.10
N LEU A 450 -10.85 16.24 -14.17
CA LEU A 450 -9.94 15.10 -14.38
C LEU A 450 -9.54 14.37 -13.09
N LEU A 451 -9.82 14.94 -11.93
CA LEU A 451 -9.41 14.39 -10.63
C LEU A 451 -10.41 13.34 -10.10
N ASP A 452 -11.65 13.28 -10.62
CA ASP A 452 -12.74 12.49 -10.05
C ASP A 452 -13.37 11.43 -10.99
N GLU A 453 -12.74 11.05 -12.11
CA GLU A 453 -13.25 9.98 -12.98
C GLU A 453 -12.88 8.55 -12.50
N GLU A 454 -13.04 8.23 -11.22
CA GLU A 454 -13.23 6.82 -10.82
C GLU A 454 -14.73 6.56 -10.68
N SER A 455 -15.30 5.87 -11.67
CA SER A 455 -16.68 5.40 -11.61
C SER A 455 -16.86 4.48 -10.39
N ASP A 456 -17.58 5.00 -9.38
CA ASP A 456 -18.21 4.26 -8.28
C ASP A 456 -19.35 3.36 -8.78
N ASP A 457 -19.11 2.62 -9.86
CA ASP A 457 -20.05 1.63 -10.36
C ASP A 457 -19.53 0.22 -10.06
N ASP A 458 -20.44 -0.56 -9.47
CA ASP A 458 -20.31 -1.90 -8.90
C ASP A 458 -19.46 -2.03 -7.62
N THR A 459 -20.09 -1.76 -6.48
CA THR A 459 -19.66 -2.20 -5.15
C THR A 459 -19.65 -3.73 -5.10
N ILE A 460 -18.48 -4.34 -5.09
CA ILE A 460 -18.34 -5.76 -4.75
C ILE A 460 -18.62 -5.90 -3.25
N VAL A 461 -19.63 -6.69 -2.88
CA VAL A 461 -19.95 -7.00 -1.48
C VAL A 461 -18.90 -7.97 -0.94
N VAL A 462 -17.96 -7.48 -0.13
CA VAL A 462 -16.80 -8.24 0.37
C VAL A 462 -17.11 -8.83 1.74
N GLU A 463 -17.90 -9.90 1.77
CA GLU A 463 -17.78 -10.89 2.85
C GLU A 463 -17.02 -12.14 2.38
N ASN A 464 -16.82 -12.31 1.06
CA ASN A 464 -16.00 -13.38 0.46
C ASN A 464 -15.39 -12.93 -0.89
N ILE A 465 -14.21 -12.28 -0.89
CA ILE A 465 -13.46 -12.08 -2.14
C ILE A 465 -12.91 -13.43 -2.58
N ASP A 466 -13.40 -13.92 -3.72
CA ASP A 466 -12.80 -15.06 -4.40
C ASP A 466 -11.64 -14.58 -5.29
N THR A 467 -10.40 -14.80 -4.83
CA THR A 467 -9.20 -14.47 -5.61
C THR A 467 -9.09 -15.27 -6.90
N ASN A 468 -9.80 -16.39 -7.03
CA ASN A 468 -9.80 -17.25 -8.21
C ASN A 468 -10.94 -16.91 -9.20
N ALA A 469 -11.74 -15.89 -8.92
CA ALA A 469 -12.84 -15.49 -9.79
C ALA A 469 -12.32 -15.18 -11.21
N LEU A 470 -12.96 -15.79 -12.21
CA LEU A 470 -12.64 -15.53 -13.61
C LEU A 470 -13.08 -14.11 -13.99
N ILE A 471 -12.11 -13.24 -14.20
CA ILE A 471 -12.35 -11.86 -14.64
C ILE A 471 -12.50 -11.82 -16.17
N LYS A 472 -13.66 -11.36 -16.64
CA LYS A 472 -13.97 -11.22 -18.07
C LYS A 472 -13.48 -9.88 -18.61
N GLU A 473 -12.81 -9.91 -19.75
CA GLU A 473 -12.36 -8.72 -20.49
C GLU A 473 -13.56 -8.05 -21.19
N LYS A 474 -13.90 -6.82 -20.80
CA LYS A 474 -14.92 -6.01 -21.49
C LYS A 474 -14.45 -5.63 -22.91
N ASP A 475 -15.40 -5.34 -23.79
CA ASP A 475 -15.08 -4.74 -25.09
C ASP A 475 -14.80 -3.25 -24.89
N LEU A 476 -13.56 -2.84 -25.16
CA LEU A 476 -13.17 -1.43 -25.11
C LEU A 476 -13.65 -0.70 -26.37
N GLU A 477 -14.01 0.58 -26.21
CA GLU A 477 -14.25 1.45 -27.35
C GLU A 477 -13.00 1.58 -28.23
N SER A 478 -13.20 1.68 -29.53
CA SER A 478 -12.09 1.80 -30.47
C SER A 478 -11.39 3.15 -30.32
N ILE A 479 -10.16 3.14 -29.79
CA ILE A 479 -9.32 4.34 -29.71
C ILE A 479 -8.74 4.63 -31.11
N LYS A 480 -8.81 5.90 -31.55
CA LYS A 480 -8.19 6.32 -32.82
C LYS A 480 -6.68 6.07 -32.77
N TYR A 481 -6.12 5.52 -33.84
CA TYR A 481 -4.68 5.24 -33.92
C TYR A 481 -3.81 6.48 -33.69
N GLU A 482 -4.23 7.63 -34.22
CA GLU A 482 -3.53 8.91 -34.07
C GLU A 482 -3.45 9.35 -32.60
N GLU A 483 -4.45 9.02 -31.78
CA GLU A 483 -4.44 9.28 -30.35
C GLU A 483 -3.42 8.40 -29.62
N ILE A 484 -3.45 7.09 -29.89
CA ILE A 484 -2.45 6.14 -29.37
C ILE A 484 -1.06 6.64 -29.74
N LEU A 485 -0.85 7.00 -31.01
CA LEU A 485 0.43 7.49 -31.48
C LEU A 485 0.85 8.78 -30.77
N LEU A 486 -0.03 9.77 -30.63
CA LEU A 486 0.26 11.03 -29.94
C LEU A 486 0.72 10.76 -28.50
N ASN A 487 -0.05 9.97 -27.74
CA ASN A 487 0.27 9.61 -26.36
C ASN A 487 1.63 8.90 -26.27
N GLN A 488 1.91 7.98 -27.19
CA GLN A 488 3.16 7.22 -27.21
C GLN A 488 4.39 8.08 -27.59
N LEU A 489 4.24 9.03 -28.51
CA LEU A 489 5.30 9.98 -28.86
C LEU A 489 5.63 10.92 -27.68
N ILE A 490 4.60 11.41 -26.99
CA ILE A 490 4.74 12.26 -25.80
C ILE A 490 5.38 11.47 -24.66
N ARG A 491 4.86 10.28 -24.33
CA ARG A 491 5.43 9.38 -23.31
C ARG A 491 6.90 9.07 -23.59
N ASN A 492 7.27 8.74 -24.84
CA ASN A 492 8.67 8.45 -25.18
C ASN A 492 9.58 9.67 -25.04
N LYS A 493 9.11 10.87 -25.40
CA LYS A 493 9.84 12.11 -25.10
C LYS A 493 10.02 12.31 -23.60
N PHE A 494 8.96 12.07 -22.81
CA PHE A 494 9.02 12.19 -21.35
C PHE A 494 10.05 11.25 -20.73
N ILE A 495 10.03 9.98 -21.13
CA ILE A 495 11.03 8.98 -20.71
C ILE A 495 12.44 9.45 -21.05
N ILE A 496 12.68 10.01 -22.24
CA ILE A 496 13.99 10.56 -22.62
C ILE A 496 14.37 11.75 -21.74
N THR A 497 13.42 12.62 -21.42
CA THR A 497 13.63 13.79 -20.55
C THR A 497 14.01 13.37 -19.13
N LEU A 498 13.20 12.51 -18.49
CA LEU A 498 13.49 12.00 -17.15
C LEU A 498 14.78 11.15 -17.13
N HIS A 499 15.05 10.36 -18.16
CA HIS A 499 16.29 9.58 -18.23
C HIS A 499 17.54 10.48 -18.29
N LYS A 500 17.47 11.64 -18.96
CA LYS A 500 18.57 12.62 -18.92
C LYS A 500 18.77 13.16 -17.51
N ILE A 501 17.68 13.54 -16.85
CA ILE A 501 17.70 14.08 -15.48
C ILE A 501 18.22 13.03 -14.49
N SER A 502 17.76 11.78 -14.57
CA SER A 502 18.20 10.68 -13.69
C SER A 502 19.70 10.38 -13.75
N LYS A 503 20.37 10.81 -14.83
CA LYS A 503 21.83 10.64 -15.01
C LYS A 503 22.64 11.81 -14.46
N MET A 504 21.99 12.86 -13.96
CA MET A 504 22.61 14.05 -13.37
C MET A 504 22.81 13.80 -11.87
N TYR A 505 23.79 12.95 -11.54
CA TYR A 505 24.01 12.45 -10.17
C TYR A 505 24.46 13.51 -9.16
N THR A 506 24.89 14.68 -9.64
CA THR A 506 25.36 15.78 -8.79
C THR A 506 24.28 16.84 -8.54
N ILE A 507 23.01 16.64 -8.94
CA ILE A 507 21.89 17.56 -8.63
C ILE A 507 21.81 17.83 -7.12
N LYS A 508 22.06 16.80 -6.31
CA LYS A 508 22.16 16.93 -4.86
C LYS A 508 23.29 17.89 -4.45
N ASP A 509 24.44 17.88 -5.10
CA ASP A 509 25.61 18.61 -4.60
C ASP A 509 25.84 19.96 -5.30
N ASP A 510 25.35 20.12 -6.54
CA ASP A 510 25.60 21.25 -7.42
C ASP A 510 24.30 21.97 -7.82
N PRO A 511 24.06 23.20 -7.31
CA PRO A 511 22.93 24.03 -7.71
C PRO A 511 22.86 24.29 -9.22
N GLU A 512 24.00 24.41 -9.91
CA GLU A 512 23.99 24.62 -11.37
C GLU A 512 23.44 23.41 -12.12
N GLU A 513 23.67 22.20 -11.61
CA GLU A 513 23.11 20.99 -12.22
C GLU A 513 21.61 20.88 -11.97
N SER A 514 21.13 21.27 -10.78
CA SER A 514 19.69 21.39 -10.51
C SER A 514 19.02 22.37 -11.47
N GLU A 515 19.61 23.55 -11.72
CA GLU A 515 19.08 24.52 -12.69
C GLU A 515 19.08 23.99 -14.14
N LYS A 516 20.10 23.20 -14.52
CA LYS A 516 20.12 22.51 -15.82
C LYS A 516 18.99 21.49 -15.92
N ALA A 517 18.73 20.71 -14.86
CA ALA A 517 17.63 19.75 -14.82
C ALA A 517 16.27 20.45 -14.96
N LYS A 518 16.06 21.55 -14.22
CA LYS A 518 14.84 22.39 -14.32
C LYS A 518 14.64 22.92 -15.73
N LYS A 519 15.70 23.41 -16.37
CA LYS A 519 15.63 23.87 -17.76
C LYS A 519 15.21 22.75 -18.72
N ILE A 520 15.77 21.54 -18.57
CA ILE A 520 15.43 20.39 -19.40
C ILE A 520 13.96 20.00 -19.22
N LEU A 521 13.45 19.98 -17.98
CA LEU A 521 12.05 19.68 -17.68
C LEU A 521 11.12 20.78 -18.23
N LYS A 522 11.49 22.05 -18.04
CA LYS A 522 10.73 23.21 -18.53
C LYS A 522 10.61 23.22 -20.06
N GLU A 523 11.68 22.92 -20.79
CA GLU A 523 11.63 22.78 -22.26
C GLU A 523 10.61 21.71 -22.70
N TYR A 524 10.45 20.64 -21.92
CA TYR A 524 9.44 19.61 -22.18
C TYR A 524 8.03 20.07 -21.79
N PHE A 525 7.88 20.73 -20.64
CA PHE A 525 6.60 21.28 -20.18
C PHE A 525 6.05 22.34 -21.16
N ASP A 526 6.90 23.26 -21.62
CA ASP A 526 6.55 24.27 -22.63
C ASP A 526 6.13 23.61 -23.96
N LEU A 527 6.76 22.50 -24.34
CA LEU A 527 6.35 21.71 -25.51
C LEU A 527 4.95 21.14 -25.35
N LEU A 528 4.59 20.62 -24.16
CA LEU A 528 3.24 20.12 -23.90
C LEU A 528 2.20 21.25 -23.90
N ASN A 529 2.50 22.37 -23.25
CA ASN A 529 1.61 23.52 -23.22
C ASN A 529 1.35 24.11 -24.60
N GLY A 530 2.37 24.11 -25.47
CA GLY A 530 2.25 24.53 -26.87
C GLY A 530 1.44 23.60 -27.79
N LEU A 531 0.97 22.43 -27.32
CA LEU A 531 0.08 21.57 -28.09
C LEU A 531 -1.32 22.17 -28.18
N LYS A 532 -1.85 22.29 -29.40
CA LYS A 532 -3.21 22.79 -29.69
C LYS A 532 -4.33 21.90 -29.15
N TYR A 533 -4.04 20.61 -29.00
CA TYR A 533 -4.94 19.60 -28.46
C TYR A 533 -4.14 18.73 -27.48
N LYS A 534 -4.73 18.45 -26.32
CA LYS A 534 -4.13 17.64 -25.26
C LYS A 534 -5.10 16.51 -24.94
N THR A 535 -4.66 15.27 -25.16
CA THR A 535 -5.42 14.10 -24.73
C THR A 535 -5.51 14.08 -23.21
N LYS A 536 -6.44 13.27 -22.68
CA LYS A 536 -6.59 13.04 -21.24
C LYS A 536 -5.23 12.66 -20.61
N PHE A 537 -4.45 11.76 -21.24
CA PHE A 537 -3.09 11.38 -20.80
C PHE A 537 -2.12 12.58 -20.71
N ILE A 538 -2.15 13.48 -21.70
CA ILE A 538 -1.27 14.66 -21.72
C ILE A 538 -1.65 15.65 -20.62
N LYS A 539 -2.95 15.86 -20.37
CA LYS A 539 -3.44 16.70 -19.28
C LYS A 539 -2.98 16.16 -17.92
N SER A 540 -3.15 14.86 -17.68
CA SER A 540 -2.65 14.22 -16.46
C SER A 540 -1.13 14.27 -16.30
N LEU A 541 -0.38 14.21 -17.41
CA LEU A 541 1.06 14.37 -17.36
C LEU A 541 1.49 15.80 -16.99
N LEU A 542 0.72 16.83 -17.40
CA LEU A 542 0.96 18.20 -16.96
C LEU A 542 0.76 18.33 -15.45
N ILE A 543 -0.31 17.75 -14.90
CA ILE A 543 -0.62 17.72 -13.46
C ILE A 543 0.51 17.04 -12.66
N ASP A 544 1.05 15.92 -13.15
CA ASP A 544 2.16 15.24 -12.48
C ASP A 544 3.47 16.05 -12.54
N ILE A 545 3.65 16.84 -13.60
CA ILE A 545 4.85 17.66 -13.79
C ILE A 545 4.85 18.86 -12.85
N ASP A 546 3.83 19.71 -12.94
CA ASP A 546 3.73 20.95 -12.20
C ASP A 546 2.26 21.26 -11.93
N ASN A 547 1.90 21.39 -10.66
CA ASN A 547 0.56 21.67 -10.21
C ASN A 547 0.61 22.48 -8.90
N PRO A 548 -0.24 23.51 -8.74
CA PRO A 548 -0.29 24.33 -7.53
C PRO A 548 -0.69 23.54 -6.27
N ASP A 549 -1.45 22.45 -6.41
CA ASP A 549 -1.78 21.57 -5.30
C ASP A 549 -0.50 20.90 -4.74
N PRO A 550 -0.21 21.04 -3.43
CA PRO A 550 0.92 20.36 -2.80
C PRO A 550 0.90 18.83 -2.98
N SER A 551 -0.27 18.22 -3.17
CA SER A 551 -0.48 16.79 -3.39
C SER A 551 -0.10 16.32 -4.80
N HIS A 552 -0.02 17.23 -5.78
CA HIS A 552 0.36 16.95 -7.16
C HIS A 552 1.66 17.68 -7.57
N GLY A 553 2.04 17.63 -8.85
CA GLY A 553 3.22 18.32 -9.37
C GLY A 553 4.56 17.82 -8.81
N GLN A 554 4.67 16.53 -8.50
CA GLN A 554 5.85 16.00 -7.81
C GLN A 554 7.11 15.97 -8.68
N VAL A 555 7.00 15.92 -10.01
CA VAL A 555 8.18 15.77 -10.88
C VAL A 555 9.05 17.03 -10.88
N GLU A 556 8.46 18.23 -10.92
CA GLU A 556 9.20 19.49 -10.81
C GLU A 556 9.84 19.61 -9.42
N LYS A 557 9.07 19.37 -8.35
CA LYS A 557 9.57 19.39 -6.96
C LYS A 557 10.76 18.43 -6.78
N ALA A 558 10.65 17.21 -7.31
CA ALA A 558 11.67 16.16 -7.16
C ALA A 558 13.05 16.55 -7.68
N ILE A 559 13.17 17.47 -8.64
CA ILE A 559 14.45 17.86 -9.27
C ILE A 559 15.11 19.09 -8.62
N HIS A 560 14.45 19.72 -7.65
CA HIS A 560 15.10 20.73 -6.80
C HIS A 560 16.10 20.05 -5.87
N GLN A 561 17.24 20.71 -5.67
CA GLN A 561 18.34 20.20 -4.87
C GLN A 561 17.91 19.75 -3.44
N GLU A 562 16.98 20.48 -2.80
CA GLU A 562 16.51 20.17 -1.45
C GLU A 562 15.70 18.86 -1.38
N TYR A 563 14.84 18.60 -2.36
CA TYR A 563 14.02 17.40 -2.42
C TYR A 563 14.74 16.23 -3.07
N PHE A 564 15.60 16.47 -4.07
CA PHE A 564 16.36 15.44 -4.77
C PHE A 564 17.23 14.62 -3.81
N LYS A 565 17.82 15.29 -2.81
CA LYS A 565 18.60 14.67 -1.74
C LYS A 565 17.81 13.72 -0.84
N ILE A 566 16.51 13.94 -0.71
CA ILE A 566 15.66 13.29 0.29
C ILE A 566 14.82 12.21 -0.38
N TRP A 567 14.05 12.55 -1.40
CA TRP A 567 13.10 11.62 -2.01
C TRP A 567 13.08 11.70 -3.54
N GLY A 568 13.50 12.84 -4.11
CA GLY A 568 13.37 13.11 -5.53
C GLY A 568 14.16 12.15 -6.42
N GLU A 569 15.38 11.76 -6.02
CA GLU A 569 16.17 10.77 -6.78
C GLU A 569 15.43 9.42 -6.87
N CYS A 570 14.87 8.94 -5.76
CA CYS A 570 14.12 7.70 -5.73
C CYS A 570 12.81 7.79 -6.52
N TYR A 571 12.05 8.87 -6.33
CA TYR A 571 10.79 9.11 -7.04
C TYR A 571 11.00 9.16 -8.55
N ILE A 572 11.94 9.95 -9.07
CA ILE A 572 12.19 10.07 -10.52
C ILE A 572 12.56 8.72 -11.15
N ASN A 573 13.40 7.93 -10.48
CA ASN A 573 13.78 6.61 -11.00
C ASN A 573 12.61 5.61 -10.99
N SER A 574 11.78 5.65 -9.94
CA SER A 574 10.55 4.83 -9.84
C SER A 574 9.54 5.23 -10.92
N PHE A 575 9.24 6.52 -11.03
CA PHE A 575 8.28 7.10 -11.98
C PHE A 575 8.69 6.85 -13.44
N LEU A 576 9.98 7.08 -13.76
CA LEU A 576 10.56 6.75 -15.07
C LEU A 576 10.33 5.27 -15.42
N ARG A 577 10.54 4.36 -14.48
CA ARG A 577 10.41 2.92 -14.73
C ARG A 577 8.96 2.52 -14.99
N PHE A 578 8.00 3.06 -14.25
CA PHE A 578 6.58 2.81 -14.47
C PHE A 578 6.12 3.28 -15.86
N HIS A 579 6.53 4.47 -16.32
CA HIS A 579 6.25 4.90 -17.69
C HIS A 579 6.93 4.04 -18.75
N GLN A 580 8.18 3.59 -18.55
CA GLN A 580 8.83 2.66 -19.48
C GLN A 580 8.02 1.37 -19.63
N TYR A 581 7.47 0.88 -18.51
CA TYR A 581 6.74 -0.39 -18.46
C TYR A 581 5.23 -0.23 -18.72
N GLU A 582 4.75 1.00 -18.94
CA GLU A 582 3.32 1.37 -19.01
C GLU A 582 2.54 0.66 -17.89
N GLN A 583 2.99 0.88 -16.66
CA GLN A 583 2.44 0.29 -15.44
C GLN A 583 1.86 1.37 -14.55
N CYS A 584 0.65 1.16 -14.05
CA CYS A 584 0.15 1.96 -12.95
C CYS A 584 0.92 1.57 -11.68
N GLY A 585 1.67 2.50 -11.11
CA GLY A 585 2.58 2.25 -9.99
C GLY A 585 2.07 2.74 -8.64
N ASN A 586 1.13 3.69 -8.63
CA ASN A 586 0.57 4.31 -7.43
C ASN A 586 -0.76 5.01 -7.79
N PHE A 587 -1.47 5.55 -6.80
CA PHE A 587 -2.72 6.31 -6.97
C PHE A 587 -2.51 7.83 -7.10
N LYS A 588 -1.31 8.32 -6.80
CA LYS A 588 -1.01 9.75 -6.66
C LYS A 588 -0.68 10.42 -7.98
N ASP A 589 -0.01 9.69 -8.88
CA ASP A 589 0.40 10.21 -10.17
C ASP A 589 -0.66 9.85 -11.23
N GLN A 590 -1.27 10.89 -11.81
CA GLN A 590 -2.46 10.79 -12.63
C GLN A 590 -2.17 10.19 -14.00
N SER A 591 -1.00 10.50 -14.57
CA SER A 591 -0.59 9.94 -15.86
C SER A 591 -0.34 8.43 -15.82
N LEU A 592 -0.06 7.86 -14.64
CA LEU A 592 0.06 6.41 -14.47
C LEU A 592 -1.30 5.71 -14.44
N GLN A 593 -2.39 6.40 -14.09
CA GLN A 593 -3.75 5.82 -14.11
C GLN A 593 -4.19 5.43 -15.53
N TYR A 594 -3.58 6.00 -16.59
CA TYR A 594 -3.82 5.60 -17.98
C TYR A 594 -3.41 4.17 -18.30
N TYR A 595 -2.65 3.54 -17.43
CA TYR A 595 -2.23 2.16 -17.58
C TYR A 595 -3.19 1.19 -16.86
N SER A 596 -4.23 1.70 -16.19
CA SER A 596 -5.22 0.94 -15.43
C SER A 596 -6.40 0.48 -16.30
N PHE A 597 -6.17 -0.52 -17.16
CA PHE A 597 -7.23 -1.16 -17.95
C PHE A 597 -8.18 -2.01 -17.08
N ASP A 598 -9.35 -2.39 -17.59
CA ASP A 598 -10.43 -3.05 -16.83
C ASP A 598 -10.01 -4.25 -15.97
N ILE A 599 -9.17 -5.14 -16.52
CA ILE A 599 -8.67 -6.32 -15.78
C ILE A 599 -7.79 -5.89 -14.60
N PHE A 600 -6.89 -4.94 -14.84
CA PHE A 600 -6.06 -4.36 -13.80
C PHE A 600 -6.91 -3.71 -12.72
N SER A 601 -7.90 -2.89 -13.12
CA SER A 601 -8.79 -2.17 -12.20
C SER A 601 -9.61 -3.13 -11.34
N THR A 602 -10.02 -4.28 -11.88
CA THR A 602 -10.72 -5.32 -11.12
C THR A 602 -9.81 -5.93 -10.05
N TYR A 603 -8.58 -6.35 -10.42
CA TYR A 603 -7.61 -6.84 -9.44
C TYR A 603 -7.24 -5.78 -8.41
N ARG A 604 -7.18 -4.50 -8.82
CA ARG A 604 -6.91 -3.37 -7.94
C ARG A 604 -7.99 -3.20 -6.90
N LYS A 605 -9.27 -3.23 -7.30
CA LYS A 605 -10.43 -3.20 -6.39
C LYS A 605 -10.39 -4.38 -5.40
N MET A 606 -10.12 -5.59 -5.88
CA MET A 606 -9.99 -6.78 -5.02
C MET A 606 -8.84 -6.66 -4.02
N ALA A 607 -7.65 -6.27 -4.47
CA ALA A 607 -6.48 -6.12 -3.63
C ALA A 607 -6.61 -4.97 -2.63
N HIS A 608 -7.26 -3.88 -3.02
CA HIS A 608 -7.60 -2.77 -2.12
C HIS A 608 -8.56 -3.22 -1.02
N ALA A 609 -9.65 -3.91 -1.38
CA ALA A 609 -10.58 -4.43 -0.39
C ALA A 609 -9.93 -5.47 0.54
N ILE A 610 -9.04 -6.34 0.05
CA ILE A 610 -8.25 -7.23 0.91
C ILE A 610 -7.37 -6.42 1.87
N PHE A 611 -6.67 -5.41 1.37
CA PHE A 611 -5.77 -4.57 2.16
C PHE A 611 -6.51 -3.86 3.31
N THR A 612 -7.68 -3.28 3.05
CA THR A 612 -8.47 -2.56 4.06
C THR A 612 -8.99 -3.46 5.18
N HIS A 613 -9.22 -4.75 4.89
CA HIS A 613 -9.69 -5.74 5.87
C HIS A 613 -8.56 -6.47 6.62
N LEU A 614 -7.29 -6.29 6.22
CA LEU A 614 -6.17 -6.89 6.94
C LEU A 614 -5.97 -6.22 8.30
N PRO A 615 -5.59 -6.99 9.34
CA PRO A 615 -5.31 -6.41 10.64
C PRO A 615 -4.14 -5.42 10.55
N PRO A 616 -4.16 -4.34 11.35
CA PRO A 616 -3.09 -3.36 11.37
C PRO A 616 -1.74 -4.02 11.66
N PRO A 617 -0.64 -3.45 11.15
CA PRO A 617 0.69 -3.84 11.59
C PRO A 617 0.79 -3.77 13.12
N LYS A 618 1.44 -4.75 13.74
CA LYS A 618 1.59 -4.79 15.20
C LYS A 618 2.64 -3.76 15.62
N MET A 619 2.32 -2.89 16.58
CA MET A 619 3.29 -1.94 17.13
C MET A 619 4.51 -2.67 17.70
N THR A 620 5.71 -2.22 17.32
CA THR A 620 6.94 -2.76 17.90
C THR A 620 7.14 -2.17 19.30
N LYS A 621 7.27 -3.02 20.34
CA LYS A 621 7.63 -2.54 21.68
C LYS A 621 9.05 -1.99 21.62
N MET A 622 9.25 -0.74 22.09
CA MET A 622 10.60 -0.21 22.28
C MET A 622 11.42 -1.19 23.14
N SER A 623 12.41 -1.85 22.55
CA SER A 623 13.47 -2.42 23.35
C SER A 623 14.25 -1.23 23.91
N ASN A 624 14.24 -1.05 25.23
CA ASN A 624 15.16 -0.15 25.93
C ASN A 624 16.59 -0.65 25.73
N ASN A 625 17.14 -0.49 24.53
CA ASN A 625 18.57 -0.58 24.30
C ASN A 625 19.14 0.78 24.68
N ASN A 626 19.63 0.86 25.93
CA ASN A 626 20.55 1.89 26.38
C ASN A 626 21.82 1.84 25.50
N TYR A 627 21.78 2.45 24.32
CA TYR A 627 22.97 2.98 23.69
C TYR A 627 23.20 4.34 24.34
N GLY A 628 24.05 4.34 25.36
CA GLY A 628 24.63 5.57 25.87
C GLY A 628 25.34 6.28 24.72
N THR A 629 24.70 7.32 24.18
CA THR A 629 25.32 8.27 23.28
C THR A 629 26.36 9.05 24.08
N THR A 630 27.60 8.56 24.08
CA THR A 630 28.74 9.38 24.44
C THR A 630 28.89 10.41 23.33
N PHE A 631 28.28 11.58 23.51
CA PHE A 631 28.55 12.76 22.71
C PHE A 631 30.02 13.12 22.86
N ASN A 632 30.83 12.76 21.86
CA ASN A 632 32.22 13.17 21.77
C ASN A 632 32.27 14.49 21.00
N THR A 633 32.10 15.61 21.70
CA THR A 633 32.30 16.95 21.15
C THR A 633 33.79 17.20 20.94
N ASN A 634 34.27 16.97 19.71
CA ASN A 634 35.58 17.46 19.29
C ASN A 634 35.50 18.96 19.02
N SER A 635 35.95 19.77 19.98
CA SER A 635 36.29 21.17 19.78
C SER A 635 37.81 21.33 19.85
N ASN A 636 38.43 21.56 18.69
CA ASN A 636 39.80 22.07 18.61
C ASN A 636 39.82 23.55 19.01
N ASN A 637 40.60 23.91 20.03
CA ASN A 637 41.59 25.01 19.96
C ASN A 637 42.34 25.22 21.28
N ASN A 638 43.68 25.11 21.18
CA ASN A 638 44.75 25.91 21.80
C ASN A 638 44.48 26.64 23.14
N ASN A 639 45.22 26.28 24.19
CA ASN A 639 46.36 27.07 24.66
C ASN A 639 47.10 26.47 25.87
N SER A 640 48.41 26.72 25.86
CA SER A 640 49.44 26.42 26.86
C SER A 640 49.26 27.19 28.18
N TYR A 641 49.45 26.52 29.32
CA TYR A 641 50.44 26.81 30.39
C TYR A 641 50.02 26.34 31.80
N ASN A 642 50.92 25.58 32.42
CA ASN A 642 51.36 25.55 33.83
C ASN A 642 50.43 25.24 35.04
N ASN A 643 51.03 24.38 35.88
CA ASN A 643 51.11 24.34 37.34
C ASN A 643 50.09 23.52 38.19
N ASN A 644 50.61 22.39 38.70
CA ASN A 644 50.78 22.01 40.11
C ASN A 644 49.79 22.56 41.17
N ASN A 645 49.08 21.64 41.83
CA ASN A 645 49.19 21.28 43.28
C ASN A 645 47.84 20.96 43.97
N ASN A 646 47.87 19.83 44.68
CA ASN A 646 47.34 19.54 46.03
C ASN A 646 45.85 19.71 46.41
N ASN A 647 45.30 18.54 46.81
CA ASN A 647 44.60 18.21 48.08
C ASN A 647 43.40 19.01 48.62
N ASN A 648 42.44 18.19 49.07
CA ASN A 648 41.45 18.37 50.15
C ASN A 648 40.24 19.29 49.89
N ASN A 649 39.03 18.72 49.85
CA ASN A 649 38.19 18.62 51.06
C ASN A 649 36.78 18.04 50.78
N ASN A 650 36.32 17.25 51.75
CA ASN A 650 34.92 16.94 52.00
C ASN A 650 34.06 18.22 52.05
N ASN A 651 32.84 18.15 51.51
CA ASN A 651 31.66 18.43 52.34
C ASN A 651 30.36 17.95 51.72
N ASN A 652 29.61 17.25 52.58
CA ASN A 652 28.25 16.79 52.41
C ASN A 652 27.28 17.95 52.17
N TYR A 653 26.37 17.79 51.21
CA TYR A 653 24.97 18.19 51.40
C TYR A 653 24.05 17.08 50.91
N ARG A 654 23.47 16.38 51.89
CA ARG A 654 22.26 15.58 51.72
C ARG A 654 21.11 16.50 51.32
N ASN A 655 20.32 16.09 50.34
CA ASN A 655 18.86 16.14 50.51
C ASN A 655 18.21 14.91 49.88
N ASN A 656 17.53 14.18 50.75
CA ASN A 656 16.68 13.04 50.45
C ASN A 656 15.44 13.52 49.70
N TYR A 657 15.02 12.80 48.67
CA TYR A 657 13.65 12.30 48.58
C TYR A 657 13.67 10.92 47.92
N ARG A 658 13.46 9.90 48.76
CA ARG A 658 13.00 8.58 48.33
C ARG A 658 11.56 8.74 47.85
N ASN A 659 11.22 8.16 46.70
CA ASN A 659 9.91 7.56 46.52
C ASN A 659 10.05 6.24 45.74
N ASN A 660 9.78 5.17 46.47
CA ASN A 660 9.34 3.89 45.93
C ASN A 660 7.98 4.09 45.26
N SER A 661 7.81 3.62 44.02
CA SER A 661 6.52 3.04 43.61
C SER A 661 6.74 2.01 42.50
N ARG A 662 6.25 0.81 42.81
CA ARG A 662 6.19 -0.39 41.97
C ARG A 662 5.50 -0.08 40.63
N PHE A 663 6.14 -0.44 39.52
CA PHE A 663 5.45 -0.51 38.23
C PHE A 663 4.63 -1.80 38.17
N THR A 664 3.31 -1.66 38.28
CA THR A 664 2.35 -2.67 37.87
C THR A 664 2.21 -2.65 36.35
N ALA A 665 2.30 -3.82 35.73
CA ALA A 665 2.05 -4.05 34.32
C ALA A 665 0.65 -3.56 33.94
N ASN A 666 0.55 -2.64 32.97
CA ASN A 666 -0.72 -2.22 32.39
C ASN A 666 -0.94 -2.87 31.01
N HIS A 667 -2.18 -3.33 30.85
CA HIS A 667 -2.73 -4.06 29.72
C HIS A 667 -2.62 -3.31 28.37
N SER A 668 -2.39 -4.09 27.33
CA SER A 668 -2.47 -3.73 25.92
C SER A 668 -3.86 -3.24 25.52
N THR A 669 -3.96 -1.98 25.07
CA THR A 669 -5.12 -1.48 24.33
C THR A 669 -4.99 -1.89 22.87
N SER A 670 -5.94 -2.67 22.36
CA SER A 670 -6.10 -3.02 20.95
C SER A 670 -6.35 -1.75 20.12
N THR A 671 -5.47 -1.44 19.18
CA THR A 671 -5.60 -0.34 18.21
C THR A 671 -6.22 -0.89 16.91
N CYS A 672 -7.24 -0.20 16.38
CA CYS A 672 -7.96 -0.52 15.15
C CYS A 672 -7.36 0.29 13.97
N MET A 673 -7.38 -0.22 12.72
CA MET A 673 -6.92 0.54 11.53
C MET A 673 -7.62 1.90 11.38
N SER A 674 -8.84 2.06 11.91
CA SER A 674 -9.58 3.33 11.94
C SER A 674 -8.85 4.45 12.70
N SER A 675 -7.86 4.14 13.55
CA SER A 675 -7.09 5.17 14.25
C SER A 675 -6.14 5.96 13.36
N PHE A 676 -5.82 5.45 12.16
CA PHE A 676 -5.08 6.20 11.14
C PHE A 676 -5.98 7.14 10.31
N LEU A 677 -7.30 7.10 10.55
CA LEU A 677 -8.33 7.87 9.84
C LEU A 677 -9.21 8.71 10.81
N ASN A 678 -8.68 9.12 11.96
CA ASN A 678 -9.52 9.64 13.03
C ASN A 678 -9.96 11.12 12.87
N ARG A 679 -11.27 11.34 13.02
CA ARG A 679 -12.12 12.44 12.53
C ARG A 679 -13.24 12.75 13.52
N HIS A 680 -12.87 12.76 14.80
CA HIS A 680 -13.80 12.88 15.93
C HIS A 680 -14.83 13.99 15.69
N GLY A 681 -16.10 13.73 16.04
CA GLY A 681 -17.15 14.74 15.98
C GLY A 681 -16.67 16.01 16.67
N GLY A 682 -16.65 17.10 15.91
CA GLY A 682 -16.08 18.35 16.38
C GLY A 682 -16.64 18.73 17.75
N CYS A 683 -15.79 18.98 18.74
CA CYS A 683 -16.21 19.43 20.07
C CYS A 683 -15.45 20.70 20.48
N PHE A 684 -16.05 21.52 21.34
CA PHE A 684 -15.42 22.71 21.93
C PHE A 684 -15.59 22.75 23.46
N ASN A 685 -14.73 23.51 24.15
CA ASN A 685 -14.76 23.59 25.62
C ASN A 685 -15.92 24.45 26.16
N GLY A 686 -16.35 24.14 27.38
CA GLY A 686 -17.47 24.82 28.02
C GLY A 686 -17.19 26.26 28.46
N GLU A 687 -15.91 26.65 28.62
CA GLU A 687 -15.53 28.03 28.94
C GLU A 687 -15.46 28.96 27.73
N ALA A 688 -15.69 28.46 26.51
CA ALA A 688 -15.82 29.31 25.34
C ALA A 688 -17.04 30.25 25.50
N ILE A 689 -16.88 31.52 25.13
CA ILE A 689 -17.92 32.55 25.28
C ILE A 689 -18.59 32.77 23.92
N VAL A 690 -19.92 32.76 23.90
CA VAL A 690 -20.75 33.00 22.71
C VAL A 690 -21.57 34.27 22.87
N LEU A 691 -21.85 34.94 21.75
CA LEU A 691 -22.68 36.15 21.71
C LEU A 691 -24.14 35.81 21.37
N LEU A 692 -25.07 36.37 22.13
CA LEU A 692 -26.52 36.22 21.92
C LEU A 692 -27.11 37.37 21.10
N ALA A 693 -28.26 37.14 20.48
CA ALA A 693 -28.96 38.14 19.66
C ALA A 693 -29.38 39.40 20.43
N ASN A 694 -29.51 39.31 21.76
CA ASN A 694 -29.83 40.45 22.64
C ASN A 694 -28.59 41.29 23.03
N GLY A 695 -27.40 40.93 22.54
CA GLY A 695 -26.13 41.58 22.86
C GLY A 695 -25.47 41.10 24.16
N GLU A 696 -26.08 40.15 24.88
CA GLU A 696 -25.46 39.50 26.04
C GLU A 696 -24.49 38.39 25.62
N THR A 697 -23.59 37.99 26.52
CA THR A 697 -22.69 36.86 26.31
C THR A 697 -22.96 35.75 27.31
N LYS A 698 -22.76 34.50 26.89
CA LYS A 698 -22.85 33.32 27.77
C LYS A 698 -21.67 32.39 27.52
N TYR A 699 -21.30 31.61 28.54
CA TYR A 699 -20.45 30.45 28.32
C TYR A 699 -21.23 29.35 27.60
N VAL A 700 -20.56 28.56 26.77
CA VAL A 700 -21.16 27.41 26.08
C VAL A 700 -21.89 26.48 27.05
N LYS A 701 -21.29 26.18 28.21
CA LYS A 701 -21.90 25.31 29.23
C LYS A 701 -23.20 25.86 29.85
N ASP A 702 -23.45 27.16 29.71
CA ASP A 702 -24.61 27.85 30.28
C ASP A 702 -25.74 28.07 29.25
N LEU A 703 -25.53 27.63 27.99
CA LEU A 703 -26.54 27.69 26.93
C LEU A 703 -27.69 26.74 27.23
N LYS A 704 -28.91 27.19 26.92
CA LYS A 704 -30.14 26.41 27.12
C LYS A 704 -31.01 26.47 25.88
N LYS A 705 -31.86 25.46 25.72
CA LYS A 705 -32.85 25.44 24.64
C LYS A 705 -33.71 26.71 24.65
N GLY A 706 -33.84 27.32 23.48
CA GLY A 706 -34.52 28.59 23.28
C GLY A 706 -33.62 29.83 23.35
N ASP A 707 -32.35 29.70 23.78
CA ASP A 707 -31.38 30.78 23.64
C ASP A 707 -31.16 31.11 22.15
N ARG A 708 -31.15 32.40 21.82
CA ARG A 708 -30.99 32.87 20.44
C ARG A 708 -29.59 33.47 20.26
N LEU A 709 -28.79 32.87 19.39
CA LEU A 709 -27.42 33.26 19.10
C LEU A 709 -27.38 34.54 18.25
N ASN A 710 -26.22 35.20 18.17
CA ASN A 710 -26.01 36.43 17.39
C ASN A 710 -26.43 36.31 15.92
N ASN A 711 -26.28 35.12 15.33
CA ASN A 711 -26.68 34.84 13.95
C ASN A 711 -28.19 34.57 13.79
N ASN A 712 -28.98 34.69 14.87
CA ASN A 712 -30.41 34.37 15.01
C ASN A 712 -30.77 32.88 15.09
N ALA A 713 -29.80 31.97 15.04
CA ALA A 713 -30.05 30.56 15.25
C ALA A 713 -30.53 30.29 16.69
N ILE A 714 -31.48 29.38 16.85
CA ILE A 714 -32.03 29.02 18.17
C ILE A 714 -31.35 27.74 18.65
N VAL A 715 -30.82 27.76 19.88
CA VAL A 715 -30.29 26.54 20.51
C VAL A 715 -31.44 25.57 20.72
N GLN A 716 -31.36 24.40 20.10
CA GLN A 716 -32.34 23.33 20.24
C GLN A 716 -31.91 22.34 21.32
N CYS A 717 -30.63 21.98 21.37
CA CYS A 717 -30.08 21.07 22.36
C CYS A 717 -28.59 21.34 22.61
N LEU A 718 -28.18 21.31 23.88
CA LEU A 718 -26.78 21.29 24.30
C LEU A 718 -26.37 19.85 24.61
N ILE A 719 -25.24 19.39 24.07
CA ILE A 719 -24.69 18.06 24.31
C ILE A 719 -23.43 18.23 25.16
N GLU A 720 -23.43 17.67 26.37
CA GLU A 720 -22.26 17.62 27.24
C GLU A 720 -21.75 16.19 27.34
N GLN A 721 -20.43 16.01 27.15
CA GLN A 721 -19.78 14.72 27.23
C GLN A 721 -18.63 14.74 28.23
N THR A 722 -18.44 13.62 28.93
CA THR A 722 -17.34 13.41 29.88
C THR A 722 -16.51 12.18 29.50
N SER A 723 -15.21 12.19 29.82
CA SER A 723 -14.33 11.03 29.67
C SER A 723 -13.71 10.62 31.01
N SER A 724 -13.52 9.31 31.20
CA SER A 724 -12.67 8.75 32.25
C SER A 724 -11.18 8.82 31.89
N SER A 725 -10.82 9.16 30.65
CA SER A 725 -9.44 9.49 30.24
C SER A 725 -9.07 10.91 30.65
N LYS A 726 -8.03 11.08 31.48
CA LYS A 726 -7.64 12.38 32.06
C LYS A 726 -7.18 13.47 31.08
N LYS A 727 -7.05 13.17 29.78
CA LYS A 727 -6.35 14.05 28.83
C LYS A 727 -6.89 13.91 27.40
N LEU A 728 -7.22 15.04 26.75
CA LEU A 728 -7.67 15.13 25.35
C LEU A 728 -6.73 16.04 24.55
N TYR A 729 -6.53 15.75 23.27
CA TYR A 729 -5.83 16.67 22.36
C TYR A 729 -6.77 17.75 21.85
N MET A 730 -6.41 19.01 22.03
CA MET A 730 -7.20 20.17 21.57
C MET A 730 -6.29 21.25 20.99
N CYS A 731 -6.79 21.93 19.97
CA CYS A 731 -6.22 23.13 19.36
C CYS A 731 -6.74 24.36 20.09
N ASN A 732 -5.85 25.21 20.59
CA ASN A 732 -6.24 26.48 21.22
C ASN A 732 -6.19 27.60 20.18
N ILE A 733 -7.34 27.99 19.67
CA ILE A 733 -7.45 29.07 18.69
C ILE A 733 -8.00 30.30 19.40
N GLN A 734 -7.10 31.24 19.69
CA GLN A 734 -7.42 32.52 20.31
C GLN A 734 -8.29 32.39 21.59
N GLY A 735 -7.99 31.40 22.44
CA GLY A 735 -8.67 31.18 23.71
C GLY A 735 -9.86 30.19 23.68
N VAL A 736 -10.25 29.70 22.50
CA VAL A 736 -11.25 28.63 22.36
C VAL A 736 -10.53 27.32 22.10
N LEU A 737 -10.84 26.30 22.90
CA LEU A 737 -10.27 24.96 22.74
C LEU A 737 -11.21 24.13 21.85
N LEU A 738 -10.69 23.69 20.71
CA LEU A 738 -11.41 22.91 19.70
C LEU A 738 -10.72 21.56 19.51
N THR A 739 -11.47 20.51 19.22
CA THR A 739 -10.85 19.26 18.75
C THR A 739 -10.17 19.47 17.39
N PRO A 740 -9.08 18.76 17.08
CA PRO A 740 -8.24 19.00 15.90
C PRO A 740 -8.98 19.09 14.56
N TYR A 741 -10.06 18.32 14.40
CA TYR A 741 -10.86 18.23 13.18
C TYR A 741 -12.29 18.80 13.34
N HIS A 742 -12.51 19.78 14.22
CA HIS A 742 -13.79 20.51 14.30
C HIS A 742 -13.82 21.60 13.22
N PRO A 743 -14.65 21.54 12.16
CA PRO A 743 -14.71 22.59 11.15
C PRO A 743 -14.96 23.99 11.75
N ILE A 744 -14.06 24.92 11.47
CA ILE A 744 -14.21 26.32 11.88
C ILE A 744 -14.07 27.27 10.70
N LEU A 745 -14.79 28.38 10.77
CA LEU A 745 -14.75 29.46 9.80
C LEU A 745 -13.97 30.63 10.41
N MET A 746 -12.89 31.04 9.73
CA MET A 746 -12.07 32.20 10.08
C MET A 746 -11.72 32.94 8.79
N ASN A 747 -11.89 34.27 8.78
CA ASN A 747 -11.67 35.10 7.59
C ASN A 747 -12.42 34.62 6.33
N ASN A 748 -13.66 34.14 6.51
CA ASN A 748 -14.51 33.57 5.44
C ASN A 748 -13.97 32.29 4.76
N ILE A 749 -12.97 31.62 5.35
CA ILE A 749 -12.45 30.33 4.86
C ILE A 749 -12.62 29.27 5.96
N TRP A 750 -13.04 28.07 5.57
CA TRP A 750 -13.18 26.93 6.47
C TRP A 750 -11.83 26.21 6.65
N TYR A 751 -11.52 25.83 7.88
CA TYR A 751 -10.31 25.11 8.26
C TYR A 751 -10.62 24.00 9.26
N PHE A 752 -9.74 23.00 9.34
CA PHE A 752 -9.62 22.23 10.57
C PHE A 752 -8.65 22.94 11.54
N PRO A 753 -8.94 22.99 12.84
CA PRO A 753 -8.10 23.63 13.84
C PRO A 753 -6.64 23.18 13.84
N VAL A 754 -6.40 21.92 13.46
CA VAL A 754 -5.05 21.34 13.32
C VAL A 754 -4.23 21.99 12.21
N ASP A 755 -4.89 22.50 11.16
CA ASP A 755 -4.23 23.18 10.04
C ASP A 755 -3.72 24.57 10.45
N LEU A 756 -4.25 25.12 11.55
CA LEU A 756 -3.95 26.47 12.02
C LEU A 756 -3.01 26.48 13.23
N VAL A 757 -3.19 25.54 14.16
CA VAL A 757 -2.40 25.47 15.39
C VAL A 757 -2.17 24.02 15.85
N GLU A 758 -1.00 23.78 16.43
CA GLU A 758 -0.63 22.49 17.03
C GLU A 758 -1.63 22.04 18.13
N ALA A 759 -2.09 20.80 18.03
CA ALA A 759 -2.95 20.18 19.04
C ALA A 759 -2.16 19.81 20.29
N LYS A 760 -2.61 20.25 21.47
CA LYS A 760 -1.95 19.98 22.75
C LYS A 760 -2.81 19.15 23.67
N GLU A 761 -2.14 18.35 24.51
CA GLU A 761 -2.80 17.52 25.50
C GLU A 761 -3.30 18.40 26.67
N ILE A 762 -4.62 18.54 26.81
CA ILE A 762 -5.28 19.37 27.81
C ILE A 762 -6.18 18.50 28.70
N SER A 763 -6.15 18.77 30.01
CA SER A 763 -7.06 18.17 30.99
C SER A 763 -8.35 18.99 31.04
N ILE A 764 -9.39 18.53 30.34
CA ILE A 764 -10.75 19.06 30.44
C ILE A 764 -11.68 18.00 31.03
N ASN A 765 -12.63 18.42 31.88
CA ASN A 765 -13.57 17.49 32.52
C ASN A 765 -14.75 17.14 31.60
N SER A 766 -15.20 18.12 30.81
CA SER A 766 -16.26 17.95 29.81
C SER A 766 -16.01 18.81 28.58
N TRP A 767 -16.56 18.36 27.45
CA TRP A 767 -16.61 19.10 26.19
C TRP A 767 -18.04 19.10 25.65
N PHE A 768 -18.30 20.01 24.73
CA PHE A 768 -19.65 20.37 24.32
C PHE A 768 -19.81 20.36 22.80
N ASN A 769 -21.04 20.10 22.38
CA ASN A 769 -21.53 20.32 21.03
C ASN A 769 -22.98 20.84 21.08
N LEU A 770 -23.48 21.40 19.98
CA LEU A 770 -24.80 22.02 19.90
C LEU A 770 -25.62 21.42 18.75
N ILE A 771 -26.93 21.49 18.89
CA ILE A 771 -27.88 21.41 17.79
C ILE A 771 -28.59 22.76 17.72
N LEU A 772 -28.55 23.36 16.54
CA LEU A 772 -29.19 24.64 16.27
C LEU A 772 -30.39 24.45 15.33
N MET A 773 -31.38 25.32 15.47
CA MET A 773 -32.57 25.36 14.64
C MET A 773 -32.68 26.73 13.97
N ASP A 774 -32.61 26.75 12.64
CA ASP A 774 -32.86 27.92 11.79
C ASP A 774 -33.43 27.46 10.43
N GLU A 775 -34.75 27.26 10.39
CA GLU A 775 -35.46 26.77 9.19
C GLU A 775 -35.42 27.77 8.02
N GLU A 776 -35.20 29.07 8.27
CA GLU A 776 -35.28 30.12 7.25
C GLU A 776 -33.92 30.41 6.59
N ASN A 777 -32.82 30.40 7.35
CA ASN A 777 -31.52 30.86 6.84
C ASN A 777 -30.39 29.83 6.92
N ARG A 778 -30.66 28.60 7.40
CA ARG A 778 -29.69 27.48 7.49
C ARG A 778 -28.38 27.86 8.21
N LYS A 779 -28.49 28.66 9.28
CA LYS A 779 -27.33 29.08 10.08
C LYS A 779 -27.09 28.09 11.20
N TYR A 780 -26.14 27.19 10.97
CA TYR A 780 -25.79 26.12 11.90
C TYR A 780 -24.42 26.32 12.55
N GLU A 781 -23.90 27.55 12.51
CA GLU A 781 -22.63 27.89 13.16
C GLU A 781 -22.86 28.56 14.51
N VAL A 782 -21.97 28.28 15.47
CA VAL A 782 -21.84 29.04 16.71
C VAL A 782 -20.69 30.02 16.60
N GLU A 783 -20.94 31.30 16.88
CA GLU A 783 -19.94 32.36 16.86
C GLU A 783 -19.40 32.63 18.28
N PHE A 784 -18.08 32.52 18.43
CA PHE A 784 -17.39 32.79 19.69
C PHE A 784 -16.97 34.26 19.78
N SER A 785 -16.72 34.74 21.00
CA SER A 785 -16.33 36.13 21.28
C SER A 785 -15.01 36.58 20.62
N ASN A 786 -14.19 35.64 20.16
CA ASN A 786 -12.97 35.90 19.41
C ASN A 786 -13.18 36.00 17.89
N GLY A 787 -14.43 35.90 17.40
CA GLY A 787 -14.79 36.03 15.99
C GLY A 787 -14.69 34.74 15.18
N ILE A 788 -14.29 33.63 15.80
CA ILE A 788 -14.28 32.30 15.17
C ILE A 788 -15.70 31.74 15.18
N LYS A 789 -16.11 31.10 14.08
CA LYS A 789 -17.36 30.34 14.03
C LYS A 789 -17.05 28.86 13.91
N ALA A 790 -17.82 28.02 14.58
CA ALA A 790 -17.69 26.56 14.51
C ALA A 790 -19.01 25.93 14.08
N ILE A 791 -18.95 24.88 13.25
CA ILE A 791 -20.16 24.20 12.77
C ILE A 791 -20.79 23.36 13.88
N THR A 792 -22.12 23.23 13.91
CA THR A 792 -22.85 22.44 14.91
C THR A 792 -23.45 21.17 14.29
N LEU A 793 -24.01 20.26 15.10
CA LEU A 793 -24.53 18.97 14.62
C LEU A 793 -25.82 19.12 13.81
N GLY A 794 -25.97 18.28 12.77
CA GLY A 794 -27.15 18.26 11.90
C GLY A 794 -27.27 19.54 11.08
N HIS A 795 -26.17 19.97 10.47
CA HIS A 795 -26.10 21.26 9.77
C HIS A 795 -26.47 21.22 8.29
N TYR A 796 -26.50 20.04 7.64
CA TYR A 796 -26.84 19.85 6.23
C TYR A 796 -26.08 20.78 5.25
N ARG A 797 -24.81 21.03 5.55
CA ARG A 797 -23.91 21.86 4.72
C ARG A 797 -23.02 20.91 3.93
N GLU A 798 -23.02 21.07 2.61
CA GLU A 798 -22.35 20.17 1.66
C GLU A 798 -21.48 20.95 0.65
N GLU A 799 -21.41 22.27 0.79
CA GLU A 799 -20.74 23.15 -0.18
C GLU A 799 -19.21 23.08 -0.14
N ASN A 800 -18.60 22.38 0.83
CA ASN A 800 -17.18 22.01 0.78
C ASN A 800 -16.89 20.72 1.55
N GLU A 801 -15.75 20.09 1.24
CA GLU A 801 -15.33 18.81 1.83
C GLU A 801 -15.02 18.88 3.34
N ILE A 802 -14.74 20.07 3.88
CA ILE A 802 -14.52 20.28 5.32
C ILE A 802 -15.84 20.15 6.11
N LEU A 803 -16.94 20.62 5.53
CA LEU A 803 -18.28 20.59 6.15
C LEU A 803 -19.04 19.30 5.83
N LYS A 804 -18.83 18.73 4.64
CA LYS A 804 -19.53 17.54 4.18
C LYS A 804 -19.23 16.35 5.09
N HIS A 805 -20.25 15.87 5.80
CA HIS A 805 -20.10 14.76 6.72
C HIS A 805 -21.38 13.92 6.79
N PRO A 806 -21.36 12.62 6.40
CA PRO A 806 -22.55 11.80 6.20
C PRO A 806 -23.28 11.45 7.51
N TYR A 807 -22.65 11.66 8.66
CA TYR A 807 -23.28 11.49 9.98
C TYR A 807 -23.49 12.79 10.77
N PHE A 808 -22.43 13.48 11.23
CA PHE A 808 -22.54 14.73 12.01
C PHE A 808 -23.23 15.88 11.26
N GLY A 809 -23.24 15.86 9.91
CA GLY A 809 -23.93 16.85 9.09
C GLY A 809 -25.37 16.49 8.71
N THR A 810 -25.86 15.29 9.05
CA THR A 810 -27.16 14.78 8.57
C THR A 810 -28.13 14.49 9.72
N ASP A 811 -29.35 14.05 9.40
CA ASP A 811 -30.34 13.61 10.40
C ASP A 811 -29.89 12.42 11.23
N LEU A 812 -28.88 11.66 10.79
CA LEU A 812 -28.44 10.45 11.47
C LEU A 812 -27.94 10.75 12.88
N VAL A 813 -27.15 11.82 13.06
CA VAL A 813 -26.68 12.24 14.39
C VAL A 813 -27.85 12.69 15.29
N LEU A 814 -28.84 13.37 14.72
CA LEU A 814 -30.00 13.86 15.45
C LEU A 814 -30.90 12.71 15.91
N LYS A 815 -31.10 11.72 15.03
CA LYS A 815 -31.85 10.49 15.33
C LYS A 815 -31.21 9.71 16.46
N ASP A 816 -29.90 9.48 16.40
CA ASP A 816 -29.18 8.75 17.44
C ASP A 816 -29.23 9.46 18.80
N LEU A 817 -29.08 10.79 18.83
CA LEU A 817 -29.20 11.58 20.07
C LEU A 817 -30.61 11.52 20.65
N LYS A 818 -31.64 11.60 19.79
CA LYS A 818 -33.05 11.52 20.19
C LYS A 818 -33.45 10.14 20.67
N GLU A 819 -32.90 9.07 20.08
CA GLU A 819 -33.09 7.69 20.54
C GLU A 819 -32.34 7.42 21.85
N ARG A 820 -31.14 7.98 22.03
CA ARG A 820 -30.31 7.80 23.22
C ARG A 820 -30.96 8.37 24.48
N ASP A 821 -31.40 9.63 24.42
CA ASP A 821 -32.04 10.33 25.53
C ASP A 821 -33.22 11.19 25.02
N PRO A 822 -34.40 10.58 24.80
CA PRO A 822 -35.57 11.29 24.28
C PRO A 822 -36.00 12.44 25.18
N LEU A 823 -35.90 12.26 26.51
CA LEU A 823 -36.31 13.26 27.49
C LEU A 823 -35.31 14.42 27.50
N GLY A 824 -34.00 14.15 27.53
CA GLY A 824 -32.93 15.13 27.44
C GLY A 824 -32.96 15.93 26.14
N TYR A 825 -33.13 15.26 25.00
CA TYR A 825 -33.30 15.91 23.70
C TYR A 825 -34.52 16.85 23.69
N SER A 826 -35.65 16.41 24.25
CA SER A 826 -36.86 17.24 24.34
C SER A 826 -36.71 18.43 25.28
N ASN A 827 -35.99 18.26 26.40
CA ASN A 827 -35.68 19.29 27.38
C ASN A 827 -34.54 20.21 26.95
N GLY A 828 -33.79 19.84 25.90
CA GLY A 828 -32.73 20.65 25.31
C GLY A 828 -31.35 20.50 25.93
N TYR A 829 -31.11 19.42 26.67
CA TYR A 829 -29.81 19.11 27.26
C TYR A 829 -29.62 17.60 27.35
N ILE A 830 -28.52 17.10 26.78
CA ILE A 830 -28.13 15.69 26.82
C ILE A 830 -26.78 15.58 27.51
N PHE A 831 -26.73 14.78 28.57
CA PHE A 831 -25.50 14.45 29.27
C PHE A 831 -25.05 13.03 28.96
N ILE A 832 -23.82 12.88 28.47
CA ILE A 832 -23.23 11.59 28.09
C ILE A 832 -22.10 11.26 29.06
N ASN A 833 -22.39 10.32 29.97
CA ASN A 833 -21.41 9.77 30.90
C ASN A 833 -20.57 8.67 30.23
N GLU A 834 -19.25 8.75 30.36
CA GLU A 834 -18.26 7.78 29.86
C GLU A 834 -18.40 7.44 28.38
N PHE A 835 -17.95 8.36 27.52
CA PHE A 835 -17.75 8.06 26.10
C PHE A 835 -16.75 6.90 25.94
N ASN A 836 -17.19 5.78 25.34
CA ASN A 836 -16.35 4.63 25.04
C ASN A 836 -15.98 4.63 23.55
N PRO A 837 -14.75 5.03 23.17
CA PRO A 837 -14.33 5.06 21.76
C PRO A 837 -14.40 3.70 21.07
N ARG A 838 -14.43 2.59 21.83
CA ARG A 838 -14.55 1.22 21.30
C ARG A 838 -15.94 0.89 20.75
N GLN A 839 -16.93 1.74 21.00
CA GLN A 839 -18.31 1.55 20.52
C GLN A 839 -18.60 2.33 19.23
N LEU A 840 -17.63 3.13 18.74
CA LEU A 840 -17.75 3.85 17.47
C LEU A 840 -17.83 2.86 16.31
N GLN A 841 -18.80 3.08 15.43
CA GLN A 841 -18.86 2.39 14.14
C GLN A 841 -18.60 3.41 13.05
N PHE A 842 -17.79 2.99 12.09
CA PHE A 842 -17.48 3.76 10.91
C PHE A 842 -18.16 3.11 9.71
N ASP A 843 -18.31 3.86 8.63
CA ASP A 843 -18.82 3.32 7.37
C ASP A 843 -17.93 2.17 6.87
N GLU A 844 -18.41 1.50 5.82
CA GLU A 844 -17.78 0.32 5.23
C GLU A 844 -16.34 0.62 4.74
N ASN A 845 -16.03 1.90 4.49
CA ASN A 845 -14.72 2.40 4.09
C ASN A 845 -13.85 2.88 5.28
N ASN A 846 -14.37 2.84 6.51
CA ASN A 846 -13.75 3.36 7.73
C ASN A 846 -13.38 4.86 7.65
N GLN A 847 -13.93 5.55 6.65
CA GLN A 847 -13.66 6.93 6.31
C GLN A 847 -14.55 7.79 7.19
N TYR A 848 -15.87 7.57 7.10
CA TYR A 848 -17.05 8.04 7.83
C TYR A 848 -17.27 7.58 9.30
N CYS A 849 -17.21 8.36 10.39
CA CYS A 849 -17.86 7.92 11.65
C CYS A 849 -19.37 7.97 11.42
N ILE A 850 -20.04 6.83 11.40
CA ILE A 850 -21.50 6.72 11.12
C ILE A 850 -22.33 6.43 12.36
N ASN A 851 -21.67 6.30 13.51
CA ASN A 851 -22.32 6.02 14.78
C ASN A 851 -21.44 6.51 15.94
N TYR A 852 -21.68 7.75 16.37
CA TYR A 852 -20.95 8.37 17.49
C TYR A 852 -21.79 8.45 18.78
N TYR A 853 -23.11 8.62 18.67
CA TYR A 853 -23.99 8.85 19.82
C TYR A 853 -24.96 7.70 20.16
N LYS A 854 -25.03 6.64 19.35
CA LYS A 854 -25.97 5.52 19.56
C LYS A 854 -25.67 4.75 20.85
N LYS A 855 -26.70 4.18 21.47
CA LYS A 855 -26.60 3.37 22.69
C LYS A 855 -26.60 1.88 22.31
N THR A 856 -25.56 1.13 22.65
CA THR A 856 -25.58 -0.33 22.53
C THR A 856 -26.24 -0.95 23.75
N PHE A 857 -27.27 -1.78 23.55
CA PHE A 857 -27.82 -2.63 24.60
C PHE A 857 -26.81 -3.75 24.89
N GLU A 858 -26.06 -3.65 25.99
CA GLU A 858 -25.32 -4.79 26.51
C GLU A 858 -26.32 -5.81 27.09
N ASN A 859 -26.21 -7.06 26.65
CA ASN A 859 -26.90 -8.19 27.26
C ASN A 859 -26.57 -8.25 28.76
N GLU A 860 -27.53 -7.90 29.61
CA GLU A 860 -27.51 -8.20 31.04
C GLU A 860 -27.62 -9.72 31.26
N ASN A 861 -26.57 -10.48 31.00
CA ASN A 861 -26.32 -11.72 31.73
C ASN A 861 -25.48 -11.36 32.97
N THR A 862 -26.14 -10.68 33.91
CA THR A 862 -25.62 -10.54 35.26
C THR A 862 -25.66 -11.90 35.94
N ASN A 863 -24.48 -12.36 36.35
CA ASN A 863 -24.29 -13.42 37.33
C ASN A 863 -25.08 -13.06 38.61
N LEU A 864 -26.32 -13.54 38.69
CA LEU A 864 -27.06 -13.64 39.93
C LEU A 864 -26.48 -14.79 40.75
N ASN A 865 -25.55 -14.44 41.63
CA ASN A 865 -25.27 -15.21 42.84
C ASN A 865 -26.57 -15.32 43.65
N ILE A 866 -27.31 -16.41 43.44
CA ILE A 866 -28.40 -16.83 44.31
C ILE A 866 -27.96 -18.11 45.01
N ASN A 867 -27.68 -17.96 46.30
CA ASN A 867 -27.71 -19.04 47.28
C ASN A 867 -29.04 -19.79 47.14
N SER A 868 -29.00 -20.99 46.59
CA SER A 868 -30.14 -21.93 46.62
C SER A 868 -30.01 -22.83 47.85
N ASN A 869 -30.63 -22.38 48.94
CA ASN A 869 -31.18 -23.28 49.95
C ASN A 869 -32.64 -23.56 49.60
N ASN A 870 -32.96 -24.86 49.56
CA ASN A 870 -34.28 -25.48 49.76
C ASN A 870 -35.37 -25.43 48.68
N ASN A 871 -35.67 -26.67 48.27
CA ASN A 871 -36.96 -27.32 48.06
C ASN A 871 -37.68 -27.24 46.70
N PRO A 872 -38.05 -28.41 46.13
CA PRO A 872 -38.83 -28.53 44.90
C PRO A 872 -40.32 -28.51 45.22
N ASN A 873 -41.12 -27.83 44.41
CA ASN A 873 -42.45 -28.32 44.03
C ASN A 873 -43.10 -27.43 42.96
N ASN A 874 -43.71 -28.15 42.01
CA ASN A 874 -44.81 -27.80 41.13
C ASN A 874 -44.53 -27.41 39.67
N ASN A 875 -45.18 -28.24 38.86
CA ASN A 875 -45.31 -28.39 37.43
C ASN A 875 -46.19 -27.28 36.79
N PRO A 876 -46.38 -27.28 35.45
CA PRO A 876 -46.49 -26.09 34.61
C PRO A 876 -47.94 -25.79 34.22
N ASN A 877 -48.18 -24.65 33.55
CA ASN A 877 -49.17 -24.53 32.45
C ASN A 877 -49.31 -23.10 31.91
N ASN A 878 -49.54 -23.05 30.59
CA ASN A 878 -50.41 -22.11 29.86
C ASN A 878 -49.85 -20.72 29.50
N GLN A 879 -49.64 -20.45 28.20
CA GLN A 879 -50.61 -19.85 27.22
C GLN A 879 -50.55 -18.32 27.31
N ILE A 880 -50.19 -17.54 26.28
CA ILE A 880 -50.98 -17.12 25.10
C ILE A 880 -50.09 -16.03 24.43
N GLN A 881 -49.74 -16.12 23.15
CA GLN A 881 -50.45 -15.58 21.98
C GLN A 881 -50.52 -14.03 21.91
N GLU A 882 -50.08 -13.51 20.75
CA GLU A 882 -50.54 -12.27 20.10
C GLU A 882 -50.13 -10.92 20.71
N LEU A 883 -49.90 -9.82 19.97
CA LEU A 883 -49.85 -9.43 18.56
C LEU A 883 -49.24 -8.01 18.59
N ILE A 884 -48.55 -7.63 17.52
CA ILE A 884 -48.61 -6.32 16.84
C ILE A 884 -48.90 -5.09 17.72
N TYR A 885 -47.91 -4.20 17.84
CA TYR A 885 -48.00 -2.83 17.31
C TYR A 885 -46.60 -2.25 17.08
#